data_AF-A0A6V7U4G3-F1
#
_entry.id   AF-A0A6V7U4G3-F1
#
_cell.length_a   1.000
_cell.length_b   1.000
_cell.length_c   1.000
_cell.angle_alpha   90.00
_cell.angle_beta   90.00
_cell.angle_gamma   90.00
#
_symmetry.space_group_name_H-M   'P 1'
#
loop_
_entity.id
_entity.type
_entity.pdbx_description
1 polymer ?
#
loop_
_entity_poly.entity_id
_entity_poly.type
_entity_poly.pdbx_seq_one_letter_code
_entity_poly.pdbx_strand_id
1 'polypeptide(L)'
;MEAATINTAAPLYLGDLEKCGIATSNNLRELLTTCADPVEAIKQFQVANSVQLPSLKPVMKLLDLHGISRADYHETVITELTERLVSKLRSLGNNQTPENVHRLERHLERCFRLYRVPRIRPIVLETLARLPKVADRYLKLIICDKELYDQCSVSVRQQIWVKNETLFLESIEPILDSYISEERRQHLIFGEKGSDVLNESLSEGHGQQLLSPGINVTSSFFAGEVATKQRRQRKQVQELISMIGLREQLYTRLVDTLRERFLATENPYYCSLRFDLLMALRDVNMEFCGKVDVCHDFAWCLDACSKHLRTKHLDVQQLNKLKTLLESGGGGKKCQNKAIIIPEMAMIAGDPHILHLIASFAVKMLRDNAASPRPHLPKEMGSLQLLLKLLVMGVHCKSLLLGEEQLINLIEGELKEVVGHFLPSFSTMLVQDAIRAELTISTPINLPSPTEEFLSFDQRPPSIDKFIKEKYLCSLLWLHHLVLGGEFCPLSGTIKRRQLFDPSNAFRYCEPLIWMAKNLAIKDPWVQLLVQKLMQFPACLSNELTANLFIQQFFIPNLKRIPSAKFNLLRLTCHHRSTIPLKIFVNSLEELLNIFNKCQEYLKELEEEKELEEGEVGNEEEEEEEGINDKILCQAFIKEFGKLKELMEEAKISRGGGPPPLPQQLSTSSSTPSITSCSSKESCTNFLMANLIMQAINTREQFEDFINSDGKFTKLVLFSASWSEACTDYDKLILELKNEKEYGTDYEIGKLVAEENEEIAKEYQVKSIPTILAFQKGKLIDRIEGFIPIKLKELLIKSTFDAIAAKKENIDKLRETAEKTEGEVKSEEKQQEELNERLKRLINKERLTLFMKGSPTEPKCGFSQQIVKLLKAHNVQFWTFDILLDEQVRQGLKVYSDWPTYPQLYLDGELLGGIDVVREEMKDPAFVEKLPKLV
;
A
#
# COMPACT_ATOMS: atom_id res chain seq x y z
N MET A 1 23.41 -52.15 35.39
CA MET A 1 22.74 -51.57 36.56
C MET A 1 23.04 -50.07 36.62
N GLU A 2 22.52 -49.30 35.66
CA GLU A 2 22.45 -47.82 35.71
C GLU A 2 21.22 -47.44 34.87
N ALA A 3 20.03 -47.65 35.42
CA ALA A 3 18.76 -47.23 34.82
C ALA A 3 17.66 -47.22 35.90
N ALA A 4 17.87 -46.45 36.96
CA ALA A 4 16.86 -46.28 37.98
C ALA A 4 17.07 -44.94 38.69
N THR A 5 16.59 -43.85 38.08
CA THR A 5 16.10 -42.63 38.76
C THR A 5 15.63 -41.61 37.72
N ILE A 6 14.49 -41.86 37.08
CA ILE A 6 13.64 -40.78 36.58
C ILE A 6 12.20 -41.13 36.95
N ASN A 7 11.73 -40.51 38.03
CA ASN A 7 10.37 -40.59 38.51
C ASN A 7 9.50 -39.60 37.71
N THR A 8 9.38 -39.80 36.41
CA THR A 8 8.37 -39.14 35.58
C THR A 8 7.12 -40.00 35.60
N ALA A 9 5.98 -39.43 36.00
CA ALA A 9 4.69 -40.09 35.91
C ALA A 9 4.57 -40.84 34.58
N ALA A 10 4.23 -42.14 34.63
CA ALA A 10 4.18 -42.97 33.44
C ALA A 10 3.27 -42.32 32.39
N PRO A 11 3.71 -42.18 31.12
CA PRO A 11 2.93 -41.48 30.13
C PRO A 11 1.54 -42.10 29.98
N LEU A 12 0.49 -41.26 30.06
CA LEU A 12 -0.92 -41.67 30.01
C LEU A 12 -1.26 -42.56 28.80
N TYR A 13 -0.52 -42.43 27.69
CA TYR A 13 -0.72 -43.22 26.48
C TYR A 13 -0.35 -44.71 26.65
N LEU A 14 0.46 -45.09 27.65
CA LEU A 14 0.80 -46.49 27.91
C LEU A 14 -0.45 -47.30 28.30
N GLY A 15 -1.34 -46.73 29.11
CA GLY A 15 -2.61 -47.38 29.44
C GLY A 15 -3.55 -47.53 28.24
N ASP A 16 -3.46 -46.65 27.23
CA ASP A 16 -4.26 -46.78 26.01
C ASP A 16 -3.72 -47.86 25.06
N LEU A 17 -2.40 -48.09 25.07
CA LEU A 17 -1.77 -49.22 24.37
C LEU A 17 -2.15 -50.56 25.01
N GLU A 18 -2.13 -50.64 26.35
CA GLU A 18 -2.52 -51.85 27.10
C GLU A 18 -3.98 -52.23 26.85
N LYS A 19 -4.90 -51.25 26.82
CA LYS A 19 -6.32 -51.48 26.46
C LYS A 19 -6.49 -52.02 25.05
N CYS A 20 -5.53 -51.76 24.15
CA CYS A 20 -5.53 -52.30 22.78
C CYS A 20 -4.82 -53.66 22.69
N GLY A 21 -4.37 -54.24 23.81
CA GLY A 21 -3.66 -55.51 23.85
C GLY A 21 -2.20 -55.41 23.39
N ILE A 22 -1.61 -54.20 23.38
CA ILE A 22 -0.20 -53.98 23.01
C ILE A 22 0.61 -53.97 24.31
N ALA A 23 1.59 -54.87 24.41
CA ALA A 23 2.45 -54.95 25.59
C ALA A 23 3.34 -53.71 25.72
N THR A 24 3.40 -53.13 26.92
CA THR A 24 4.18 -51.93 27.24
C THR A 24 5.41 -52.25 28.07
N SER A 25 6.19 -51.21 28.40
CA SER A 25 7.29 -51.30 29.36
C SER A 25 6.83 -51.79 30.74
N ASN A 26 5.57 -51.57 31.13
CA ASN A 26 5.01 -52.08 32.38
C ASN A 26 4.88 -53.60 32.32
N ASN A 27 4.33 -54.15 31.24
CA ASN A 27 4.21 -55.60 31.07
C ASN A 27 5.58 -56.28 30.99
N LEU A 28 6.55 -55.66 30.32
CA LEU A 28 7.92 -56.17 30.27
C LEU A 28 8.59 -56.12 31.66
N ARG A 29 8.40 -55.02 32.40
CA ARG A 29 8.91 -54.90 33.77
C ARG A 29 8.31 -55.96 34.67
N GLU A 30 6.99 -56.17 34.61
CA GLU A 30 6.28 -57.21 35.36
C GLU A 30 6.78 -58.62 35.01
N LEU A 31 6.96 -58.91 33.72
CA LEU A 31 7.53 -60.18 33.26
C LEU A 31 8.94 -60.40 33.81
N LEU A 32 9.79 -59.38 33.74
CA LEU A 32 11.18 -59.45 34.21
C LEU A 32 11.31 -59.54 35.74
N THR A 33 10.35 -58.99 36.50
CA THR A 33 10.32 -59.13 37.97
C THR A 33 9.81 -60.49 38.42
N THR A 34 9.07 -61.21 37.56
CA THR A 34 8.38 -62.46 37.94
C THR A 34 9.07 -63.71 37.36
N CYS A 35 9.97 -63.55 36.38
CA CYS A 35 10.63 -64.68 35.71
C CYS A 35 11.87 -65.20 36.46
N ALA A 36 12.09 -66.52 36.40
CA ALA A 36 13.32 -67.16 36.90
C ALA A 36 14.52 -67.03 35.94
N ASP A 37 14.26 -66.98 34.62
CA ASP A 37 15.27 -66.73 33.58
C ASP A 37 14.88 -65.51 32.73
N PRO A 38 15.55 -64.36 32.91
CA PRO A 38 15.24 -63.13 32.19
C PRO A 38 15.59 -63.22 30.70
N VAL A 39 16.56 -64.05 30.29
CA VAL A 39 16.97 -64.14 28.88
C VAL A 39 15.92 -64.86 28.06
N GLU A 40 15.39 -65.95 28.59
CA GLU A 40 14.32 -66.70 27.93
C GLU A 40 12.99 -65.92 27.94
N ALA A 41 12.68 -65.23 29.03
CA ALA A 41 11.52 -64.34 29.11
C ALA A 41 11.58 -63.21 28.06
N ILE A 42 12.75 -62.60 27.84
CA ILE A 42 12.94 -61.57 26.80
C ILE A 42 12.73 -62.15 25.40
N LYS A 43 13.26 -63.35 25.12
CA LYS A 43 13.04 -64.01 23.82
C LYS A 43 11.57 -64.30 23.58
N GLN A 44 10.87 -64.85 24.57
CA GLN A 44 9.43 -65.13 24.48
C GLN A 44 8.63 -63.85 24.27
N PHE A 45 8.96 -62.78 24.99
CA PHE A 45 8.33 -61.46 24.82
C PHE A 45 8.55 -60.89 23.41
N GLN A 46 9.76 -61.01 22.88
CA GLN A 46 10.10 -60.54 21.53
C GLN A 46 9.37 -61.32 20.44
N VAL A 47 9.18 -62.63 20.61
CA VAL A 47 8.42 -63.47 19.68
C VAL A 47 6.92 -63.15 19.78
N ALA A 48 6.38 -63.07 21.00
CA ALA A 48 4.97 -62.78 21.24
C ALA A 48 4.53 -61.42 20.68
N ASN A 49 5.41 -60.41 20.76
CA ASN A 49 5.13 -59.05 20.29
C ASN A 49 5.69 -58.75 18.90
N SER A 50 6.11 -59.78 18.14
CA SER A 50 6.61 -59.64 16.75
C SER A 50 7.78 -58.65 16.59
N VAL A 51 8.59 -58.47 17.64
CA VAL A 51 9.80 -57.63 17.61
C VAL A 51 10.89 -58.29 16.75
N GLN A 52 10.93 -59.63 16.72
CA GLN A 52 11.81 -60.40 15.83
C GLN A 52 11.06 -60.93 14.61
N LEU A 53 11.19 -60.26 13.47
CA LEU A 53 10.77 -60.82 12.18
C LEU A 53 11.89 -61.71 11.62
N PRO A 54 11.61 -62.96 11.22
CA PRO A 54 12.63 -63.87 10.67
C PRO A 54 13.37 -63.30 9.45
N SER A 55 12.69 -62.49 8.66
CA SER A 55 13.21 -61.80 7.47
C SER A 55 14.21 -60.69 7.78
N LEU A 56 14.19 -60.11 8.98
CA LEU A 56 15.08 -59.01 9.38
C LEU A 56 16.41 -59.51 9.96
N LYS A 57 16.53 -60.80 10.33
CA LYS A 57 17.74 -61.36 10.96
C LYS A 57 19.06 -61.08 10.23
N PRO A 58 19.16 -61.16 8.89
CA PRO A 58 20.40 -60.85 8.18
C PRO A 58 20.76 -59.36 8.26
N VAL A 59 19.76 -58.49 8.14
CA VAL A 59 19.92 -57.01 8.15
C VAL A 59 20.30 -56.51 9.55
N MET A 60 19.75 -57.13 10.61
CA MET A 60 20.07 -56.77 11.99
C MET A 60 21.56 -56.95 12.32
N LYS A 61 22.19 -58.02 11.81
CA LYS A 61 23.65 -58.21 11.98
C LYS A 61 24.46 -57.12 11.28
N LEU A 62 23.97 -56.63 10.15
CA LEU A 62 24.62 -55.56 9.39
C LEU A 62 24.47 -54.21 10.10
N LEU A 63 23.31 -53.94 10.71
CA LEU A 63 23.10 -52.75 11.55
C LEU A 63 23.98 -52.77 12.81
N ASP A 64 24.09 -53.94 13.45
CA ASP A 64 24.98 -54.14 14.62
C ASP A 64 26.46 -53.81 14.26
N LEU A 65 26.91 -54.14 13.04
CA LEU A 65 28.26 -53.80 12.54
C LEU A 65 28.47 -52.29 12.30
N HIS A 66 27.41 -51.54 12.02
CA HIS A 66 27.46 -50.10 11.80
C HIS A 66 27.20 -49.29 13.08
N GLY A 67 27.02 -49.95 14.23
CA GLY A 67 26.76 -49.30 15.52
C GLY A 67 25.37 -48.68 15.65
N ILE A 68 24.42 -49.03 14.78
CA ILE A 68 23.05 -48.51 14.82
C ILE A 68 22.24 -49.32 15.84
N SER A 69 21.58 -48.66 16.78
CA SER A 69 20.76 -49.38 17.76
C SER A 69 19.48 -49.92 17.10
N ARG A 70 19.00 -51.07 17.59
CA ARG A 70 17.74 -51.66 17.10
C ARG A 70 16.54 -50.76 17.36
N ALA A 71 16.59 -49.98 18.44
CA ALA A 71 15.56 -48.99 18.75
C ALA A 71 15.50 -47.93 17.65
N ASP A 72 16.65 -47.37 17.25
CA ASP A 72 16.73 -46.35 16.19
C ASP A 72 16.22 -46.90 14.85
N TYR A 73 16.54 -48.15 14.53
CA TYR A 73 16.02 -48.79 13.32
C TYR A 73 14.49 -48.91 13.36
N HIS A 74 13.92 -49.47 14.42
CA HIS A 74 12.47 -49.61 14.55
C HIS A 74 11.75 -48.25 14.60
N GLU A 75 12.36 -47.25 15.22
CA GLU A 75 11.87 -45.88 15.24
C GLU A 75 11.83 -45.27 13.83
N THR A 76 12.89 -45.48 13.05
CA THR A 76 12.96 -45.03 11.65
C THR A 76 11.89 -45.73 10.80
N VAL A 77 11.72 -47.05 10.98
CA VAL A 77 10.70 -47.82 10.26
C VAL A 77 9.28 -47.35 10.59
N ILE A 78 8.98 -47.11 11.87
CA ILE A 78 7.67 -46.59 12.29
C ILE A 78 7.43 -45.20 11.70
N THR A 79 8.45 -44.34 11.69
CA THR A 79 8.35 -42.98 11.13
C THR A 79 8.05 -43.04 9.63
N GLU A 80 8.81 -43.83 8.86
CA GLU A 80 8.59 -44.05 7.42
C GLU A 80 7.19 -44.64 7.12
N LEU A 81 6.75 -45.63 7.91
CA LEU A 81 5.41 -46.21 7.76
C LEU A 81 4.30 -45.19 8.06
N THR A 82 4.51 -44.36 9.07
CA THR A 82 3.56 -43.29 9.46
C THR A 82 3.45 -42.28 8.33
N GLU A 83 4.57 -41.82 7.77
CA GLU A 83 4.59 -40.89 6.63
C GLU A 83 3.92 -41.46 5.39
N ARG A 84 4.21 -42.72 5.04
CA ARG A 84 3.54 -43.41 3.92
C ARG A 84 2.03 -43.53 4.12
N LEU A 85 1.59 -43.83 5.35
CA LEU A 85 0.18 -43.92 5.67
C LEU A 85 -0.50 -42.54 5.61
N VAL A 86 0.13 -41.50 6.17
CA VAL A 86 -0.35 -40.11 6.09
C VAL A 86 -0.46 -39.65 4.63
N SER A 87 0.54 -39.96 3.79
CA SER A 87 0.51 -39.68 2.35
C SER A 87 -0.65 -40.40 1.65
N LYS A 88 -0.89 -41.67 1.99
CA LYS A 88 -2.03 -42.42 1.47
C LYS A 88 -3.37 -41.84 1.91
N LEU A 89 -3.50 -41.43 3.18
CA LEU A 89 -4.71 -40.77 3.70
C LEU A 89 -4.97 -39.43 2.99
N ARG A 90 -3.92 -38.66 2.71
CA ARG A 90 -4.01 -37.44 1.90
C ARG A 90 -4.53 -37.72 0.50
N SER A 91 -4.01 -38.76 -0.17
CA SER A 91 -4.49 -39.16 -1.50
C SER A 91 -5.96 -39.61 -1.50
N LEU A 92 -6.41 -40.29 -0.43
CA LEU A 92 -7.80 -40.71 -0.25
C LEU A 92 -8.73 -39.52 -0.02
N GLY A 93 -8.28 -38.53 0.74
CA GLY A 93 -9.04 -37.33 1.06
C GLY A 93 -9.25 -36.39 -0.12
N ASN A 94 -8.30 -36.33 -1.08
CA ASN A 94 -8.39 -35.43 -2.23
C ASN A 94 -9.58 -35.74 -3.16
N ASN A 95 -10.03 -36.99 -3.22
CA ASN A 95 -11.08 -37.42 -4.16
C ASN A 95 -12.50 -37.35 -3.60
N GLN A 96 -12.72 -36.93 -2.33
CA GLN A 96 -14.01 -36.71 -1.63
C GLN A 96 -15.23 -37.56 -2.06
N THR A 97 -15.04 -38.80 -2.50
CA THR A 97 -16.14 -39.70 -2.85
C THR A 97 -16.80 -40.20 -1.56
N PRO A 98 -18.11 -40.48 -1.57
CA PRO A 98 -18.82 -40.97 -0.38
C PRO A 98 -18.20 -42.26 0.18
N GLU A 99 -17.68 -43.14 -0.69
CA GLU A 99 -16.95 -44.34 -0.27
C GLU A 99 -15.63 -44.03 0.44
N ASN A 100 -14.86 -43.06 -0.05
CA ASN A 100 -13.60 -42.67 0.58
C ASN A 100 -13.84 -42.02 1.94
N VAL A 101 -14.88 -41.19 2.06
CA VAL A 101 -15.28 -40.61 3.35
C VAL A 101 -15.64 -41.71 4.35
N HIS A 102 -16.45 -42.70 3.94
CA HIS A 102 -16.81 -43.81 4.82
C HIS A 102 -15.58 -44.66 5.24
N ARG A 103 -14.60 -44.83 4.33
CA ARG A 103 -13.32 -45.48 4.67
C ARG A 103 -12.52 -44.68 5.70
N LEU A 104 -12.47 -43.35 5.56
CA LEU A 104 -11.80 -42.44 6.50
C LEU A 104 -12.49 -42.45 7.87
N GLU A 105 -13.83 -42.46 7.93
CA GLU A 105 -14.59 -42.58 9.18
C GLU A 105 -14.27 -43.88 9.91
N ARG A 106 -14.29 -45.02 9.20
CA ARG A 106 -13.93 -46.32 9.77
C ARG A 106 -12.49 -46.36 10.27
N HIS A 107 -11.58 -45.68 9.56
CA HIS A 107 -10.19 -45.55 9.97
C HIS A 107 -10.06 -44.71 11.25
N LEU A 108 -10.76 -43.57 11.31
CA LEU A 108 -10.81 -42.71 12.48
C LEU A 108 -11.32 -43.46 13.71
N GLU A 109 -12.38 -44.26 13.59
CA GLU A 109 -12.92 -45.05 14.70
C GLU A 109 -11.91 -45.98 15.35
N ARG A 110 -11.00 -46.55 14.54
CA ARG A 110 -9.95 -47.45 15.02
C ARG A 110 -8.78 -46.68 15.63
N CYS A 111 -8.32 -45.62 14.96
CA CYS A 111 -7.11 -44.89 15.35
C CYS A 111 -7.35 -43.88 16.47
N PHE A 112 -8.56 -43.31 16.59
CA PHE A 112 -8.83 -42.25 17.57
C PHE A 112 -8.64 -42.73 19.02
N ARG A 113 -8.79 -44.04 19.30
CA ARG A 113 -8.49 -44.59 20.64
C ARG A 113 -7.04 -44.41 21.08
N LEU A 114 -6.14 -44.21 20.12
CA LEU A 114 -4.70 -44.09 20.32
C LEU A 114 -4.19 -42.67 20.05
N TYR A 115 -5.07 -41.67 20.04
CA TYR A 115 -4.70 -40.29 19.70
C TYR A 115 -3.61 -39.69 20.62
N ARG A 116 -3.52 -40.16 21.87
CA ARG A 116 -2.50 -39.73 22.84
C ARG A 116 -1.11 -40.26 22.49
N VAL A 117 -1.01 -41.34 21.71
CA VAL A 117 0.28 -41.93 21.30
C VAL A 117 0.95 -41.02 20.26
N PRO A 118 2.11 -40.41 20.56
CA PRO A 118 2.73 -39.40 19.68
C PRO A 118 2.99 -39.88 18.25
N ARG A 119 3.31 -41.16 18.06
CA ARG A 119 3.58 -41.74 16.74
C ARG A 119 2.31 -41.99 15.90
N ILE A 120 1.17 -42.20 16.55
CA ILE A 120 -0.12 -42.43 15.86
C ILE A 120 -0.89 -41.12 15.70
N ARG A 121 -0.64 -40.13 16.56
CA ARG A 121 -1.28 -38.82 16.54
C ARG A 121 -1.28 -38.14 15.16
N PRO A 122 -0.20 -38.12 14.36
CA PRO A 122 -0.21 -37.55 13.01
C PRO A 122 -1.25 -38.21 12.09
N ILE A 123 -1.44 -39.52 12.23
CA ILE A 123 -2.42 -40.30 11.46
C ILE A 123 -3.84 -39.86 11.83
N VAL A 124 -4.11 -39.67 13.13
CA VAL A 124 -5.41 -39.20 13.63
C VAL A 124 -5.68 -37.78 13.15
N LEU A 125 -4.70 -36.88 13.27
CA LEU A 125 -4.81 -35.48 12.85
C LEU A 125 -5.04 -35.35 11.33
N GLU A 126 -4.30 -36.10 10.51
CA GLU A 126 -4.51 -36.10 9.05
C GLU A 126 -5.88 -36.70 8.69
N THR A 127 -6.32 -37.78 9.36
CA THR A 127 -7.65 -38.36 9.13
C THR A 127 -8.75 -37.35 9.46
N LEU A 128 -8.64 -36.64 10.60
CA LEU A 128 -9.57 -35.58 10.99
C LEU A 128 -9.59 -34.42 9.99
N ALA A 129 -8.42 -34.00 9.50
CA ALA A 129 -8.30 -32.90 8.54
C ALA A 129 -8.97 -33.17 7.18
N ARG A 130 -9.04 -34.44 6.77
CA ARG A 130 -9.63 -34.86 5.47
C ARG A 130 -11.12 -35.17 5.54
N LEU A 131 -11.71 -35.23 6.74
CA LEU A 131 -13.14 -35.48 6.89
C LEU A 131 -13.94 -34.19 6.69
N PRO A 132 -14.95 -34.18 5.78
CA PRO A 132 -15.78 -32.99 5.55
C PRO A 132 -16.64 -32.64 6.76
N LYS A 133 -17.03 -33.65 7.54
CA LYS A 133 -17.78 -33.51 8.80
C LYS A 133 -17.23 -34.50 9.82
N VAL A 134 -16.75 -33.98 10.94
CA VAL A 134 -16.30 -34.78 12.07
C VAL A 134 -17.47 -35.02 13.02
N ALA A 135 -17.61 -36.25 13.51
CA ALA A 135 -18.67 -36.60 14.46
C ALA A 135 -18.50 -35.86 15.80
N ASP A 136 -19.61 -35.36 16.34
CA ASP A 136 -19.67 -34.52 17.55
C ASP A 136 -18.98 -35.12 18.77
N ARG A 137 -19.02 -36.45 18.91
CA ARG A 137 -18.33 -37.18 19.99
C ARG A 137 -16.82 -36.91 20.02
N TYR A 138 -16.19 -36.77 18.86
CA TYR A 138 -14.75 -36.50 18.75
C TYR A 138 -14.45 -35.03 19.00
N LEU A 139 -15.29 -34.12 18.48
CA LEU A 139 -15.13 -32.67 18.72
C LEU A 139 -15.16 -32.33 20.21
N LYS A 140 -16.08 -32.93 20.98
CA LYS A 140 -16.14 -32.75 22.44
C LYS A 140 -14.87 -33.20 23.15
N LEU A 141 -14.27 -34.32 22.72
CA LEU A 141 -13.02 -34.82 23.29
C LEU A 141 -11.82 -33.94 22.93
N ILE A 142 -11.81 -33.37 21.71
CA ILE A 142 -10.77 -32.43 21.28
C ILE A 142 -10.82 -31.15 22.11
N ILE A 143 -12.01 -30.62 22.40
CA ILE A 143 -12.18 -29.41 23.23
C ILE A 143 -11.61 -29.60 24.65
N CYS A 144 -11.73 -30.80 25.21
CA CYS A 144 -11.20 -31.10 26.55
C CYS A 144 -9.68 -31.26 26.61
N ASP A 145 -8.99 -31.38 25.47
CA ASP A 145 -7.56 -31.70 25.38
C ASP A 145 -6.82 -30.61 24.58
N LYS A 146 -6.24 -29.63 25.30
CA LYS A 146 -5.62 -28.44 24.71
C LYS A 146 -4.49 -28.78 23.74
N GLU A 147 -3.63 -29.76 24.07
CA GLU A 147 -2.54 -30.17 23.19
C GLU A 147 -3.05 -30.73 21.86
N LEU A 148 -4.15 -31.51 21.90
CA LEU A 148 -4.75 -32.06 20.69
C LEU A 148 -5.43 -30.95 19.87
N TYR A 149 -6.13 -30.02 20.53
CA TYR A 149 -6.79 -28.89 19.89
C TYR A 149 -5.80 -27.99 19.14
N ASP A 150 -4.67 -27.64 19.76
CA ASP A 150 -3.66 -26.76 19.16
C ASP A 150 -3.02 -27.37 17.91
N GLN A 151 -2.89 -28.71 17.86
CA GLN A 151 -2.35 -29.45 16.71
C GLN A 151 -3.38 -29.73 15.60
N CYS A 152 -4.66 -29.44 15.83
CA CYS A 152 -5.69 -29.68 14.83
C CYS A 152 -5.60 -28.71 13.65
N SER A 153 -5.89 -29.22 12.45
CA SER A 153 -6.03 -28.38 11.25
C SER A 153 -7.15 -27.34 11.42
N VAL A 154 -7.03 -26.22 10.71
CA VAL A 154 -8.01 -25.12 10.76
C VAL A 154 -9.42 -25.59 10.36
N SER A 155 -9.53 -26.54 9.41
CA SER A 155 -10.81 -27.15 9.01
C SER A 155 -11.56 -27.84 10.16
N VAL A 156 -10.82 -28.49 11.07
CA VAL A 156 -11.40 -29.14 12.25
C VAL A 156 -11.78 -28.09 13.29
N ARG A 157 -10.91 -27.11 13.53
CA ARG A 157 -11.18 -25.99 14.45
C ARG A 157 -12.38 -25.15 14.00
N GLN A 158 -12.56 -24.90 12.71
CA GLN A 158 -13.76 -24.29 12.13
C GLN A 158 -15.06 -25.00 12.52
N GLN A 159 -15.06 -26.34 12.53
CA GLN A 159 -16.23 -27.11 12.95
C GLN A 159 -16.51 -27.00 14.45
N ILE A 160 -15.48 -26.76 15.25
CA ILE A 160 -15.58 -26.50 16.70
C ILE A 160 -16.11 -25.08 16.92
N TRP A 161 -15.52 -24.07 16.27
CA TRP A 161 -15.87 -22.65 16.38
C TRP A 161 -17.32 -22.37 16.00
N VAL A 162 -17.86 -23.07 15.00
CA VAL A 162 -19.29 -22.97 14.64
C VAL A 162 -20.21 -23.36 15.81
N LYS A 163 -19.77 -24.22 16.73
CA LYS A 163 -20.57 -24.69 17.87
C LYS A 163 -20.23 -24.00 19.18
N ASN A 164 -18.99 -23.54 19.32
CA ASN A 164 -18.50 -22.89 20.53
C ASN A 164 -17.95 -21.50 20.18
N GLU A 165 -18.77 -20.49 20.48
CA GLU A 165 -18.47 -19.09 20.16
C GLU A 165 -17.30 -18.55 20.99
N THR A 166 -17.17 -18.95 22.26
CA THR A 166 -16.12 -18.41 23.14
C THR A 166 -14.73 -18.79 22.65
N LEU A 167 -14.52 -20.05 22.24
CA LEU A 167 -13.26 -20.52 21.68
C LEU A 167 -12.91 -19.85 20.34
N PHE A 168 -13.93 -19.43 19.57
CA PHE A 168 -13.69 -18.65 18.37
C PHE A 168 -13.22 -17.25 18.72
N LEU A 169 -13.91 -16.58 19.64
CA LEU A 169 -13.55 -15.24 20.11
C LEU A 169 -12.13 -15.20 20.70
N GLU A 170 -11.81 -16.12 21.61
CA GLU A 170 -10.46 -16.28 22.19
C GLU A 170 -9.37 -16.46 21.11
N SER A 171 -9.70 -17.09 19.98
CA SER A 171 -8.74 -17.32 18.89
C SER A 171 -8.54 -16.10 17.98
N ILE A 172 -9.56 -15.23 17.83
CA ILE A 172 -9.48 -14.05 16.94
C ILE A 172 -8.96 -12.81 17.68
N GLU A 173 -9.23 -12.66 18.98
CA GLU A 173 -8.80 -11.52 19.79
C GLU A 173 -7.32 -11.15 19.64
N PRO A 174 -6.35 -12.07 19.79
CA PRO A 174 -4.94 -11.72 19.63
C PRO A 174 -4.60 -11.22 18.22
N ILE A 175 -5.34 -11.66 17.20
CA ILE A 175 -5.16 -11.22 15.80
C ILE A 175 -5.71 -9.80 15.61
N LEU A 176 -6.87 -9.51 16.20
CA LEU A 176 -7.48 -8.17 16.18
C LEU A 176 -6.57 -7.15 16.88
N ASP A 177 -6.07 -7.48 18.07
CA ASP A 177 -5.16 -6.62 18.83
C ASP A 177 -3.83 -6.44 18.11
N SER A 178 -3.31 -7.50 17.48
CA SER A 178 -2.13 -7.43 16.63
C SER A 178 -2.35 -6.47 15.45
N TYR A 179 -3.49 -6.55 14.76
CA TYR A 179 -3.82 -5.68 13.63
C TYR A 179 -3.86 -4.21 14.04
N ILE A 180 -4.55 -3.89 15.14
CA ILE A 180 -4.67 -2.51 15.65
C ILE A 180 -3.32 -1.99 16.12
N SER A 181 -2.54 -2.82 16.82
CA SER A 181 -1.21 -2.46 17.27
C SER A 181 -0.28 -2.20 16.09
N GLU A 182 -0.40 -2.96 15.01
CA GLU A 182 0.40 -2.75 13.80
C GLU A 182 -0.01 -1.49 13.04
N GLU A 183 -1.31 -1.21 12.90
CA GLU A 183 -1.79 0.07 12.36
C GLU A 183 -1.22 1.23 13.17
N ARG A 184 -1.34 1.17 14.51
CA ARG A 184 -0.76 2.16 15.43
C ARG A 184 0.76 2.30 15.25
N ARG A 185 1.49 1.21 15.00
CA ARG A 185 2.94 1.22 14.78
C ARG A 185 3.35 1.74 13.41
N GLN A 186 2.61 1.47 12.34
CA GLN A 186 2.92 2.01 11.01
C GLN A 186 2.95 3.54 11.02
N HIS A 187 2.29 4.15 11.99
CA HIS A 187 2.31 5.58 12.27
C HIS A 187 3.56 6.10 12.98
N LEU A 188 4.37 5.20 13.57
CA LEU A 188 5.52 5.51 14.44
C LEU A 188 6.87 5.29 13.75
N ILE A 189 6.95 4.65 12.59
CA ILE A 189 8.24 4.19 12.06
C ILE A 189 9.00 5.35 11.37
N PHE A 190 10.08 5.82 12.02
CA PHE A 190 11.30 6.20 11.31
C PHE A 190 11.82 4.96 10.59
N GLY A 191 11.99 5.03 9.27
CA GLY A 191 12.23 3.87 8.41
C GLY A 191 13.26 2.88 8.94
N GLU A 192 12.81 1.72 9.41
CA GLU A 192 13.67 0.55 9.66
C GLU A 192 13.02 -0.80 9.28
N LYS A 193 11.75 -0.85 8.85
CA LYS A 193 11.08 -2.14 8.56
C LYS A 193 10.36 -2.21 7.21
N GLY A 194 11.03 -1.73 6.17
CA GLY A 194 10.69 -2.06 4.77
C GLY A 194 11.54 -3.19 4.18
N SER A 195 12.54 -3.70 4.90
CA SER A 195 13.56 -4.62 4.37
C SER A 195 13.31 -6.11 4.65
N ASP A 196 12.42 -6.47 5.57
CA ASP A 196 12.30 -7.88 6.00
C ASP A 196 11.29 -8.69 5.18
N VAL A 197 10.60 -8.07 4.22
CA VAL A 197 9.66 -8.75 3.30
C VAL A 197 10.25 -8.96 1.90
N LEU A 198 11.50 -8.54 1.65
CA LEU A 198 12.18 -8.72 0.35
C LEU A 198 13.50 -9.50 0.40
N ASN A 199 13.79 -10.20 1.51
CA ASN A 199 14.97 -11.06 1.62
C ASN A 199 14.60 -12.54 1.80
N GLU A 200 13.81 -13.06 0.86
CA GLU A 200 13.79 -14.49 0.53
C GLU A 200 13.75 -14.64 -0.99
N SER A 201 14.74 -14.08 -1.68
CA SER A 201 15.12 -14.48 -3.04
C SER A 201 16.45 -13.82 -3.42
N LEU A 202 17.45 -14.66 -3.67
CA LEU A 202 18.73 -14.37 -4.34
C LEU A 202 19.92 -14.02 -3.43
N SER A 203 20.62 -15.09 -3.08
CA SER A 203 22.04 -15.11 -2.78
C SER A 203 22.90 -14.76 -4.01
N GLU A 204 24.07 -14.18 -3.71
CA GLU A 204 25.31 -14.09 -4.50
C GLU A 204 25.51 -12.91 -5.47
N GLY A 205 26.50 -12.05 -5.14
CA GLY A 205 27.43 -11.49 -6.12
C GLY A 205 27.57 -9.96 -6.22
N HIS A 206 28.46 -9.39 -5.37
CA HIS A 206 29.32 -8.18 -5.58
C HIS A 206 28.66 -6.82 -5.97
N GLY A 207 28.97 -5.65 -5.42
CA GLY A 207 29.98 -5.19 -4.45
C GLY A 207 29.80 -3.67 -4.25
N GLN A 208 30.07 -3.25 -3.01
CA GLN A 208 30.19 -1.89 -2.44
C GLN A 208 29.96 -0.64 -3.31
N GLN A 209 29.05 0.22 -2.85
CA GLN A 209 29.34 1.64 -2.60
C GLN A 209 28.57 2.12 -1.37
N LEU A 210 29.30 2.25 -0.26
CA LEU A 210 28.93 3.04 0.91
C LEU A 210 28.90 4.52 0.50
N LEU A 211 27.79 5.23 0.78
CA LEU A 211 27.76 6.58 1.40
C LEU A 211 26.31 7.11 1.53
N SER A 212 25.98 7.51 2.76
CA SER A 212 24.77 8.18 3.31
C SER A 212 23.56 7.30 3.69
N PRO A 213 23.14 7.28 4.98
CA PRO A 213 21.85 6.71 5.39
C PRO A 213 20.77 7.77 5.13
N GLY A 214 20.26 7.80 3.89
CA GLY A 214 19.05 8.56 3.58
C GLY A 214 17.85 7.86 4.20
N ILE A 215 17.33 8.41 5.29
CA ILE A 215 16.09 7.93 5.92
C ILE A 215 14.95 8.11 4.90
N ASN A 216 14.39 7.01 4.37
CA ASN A 216 13.15 7.06 3.58
C ASN A 216 11.96 7.35 4.52
N VAL A 217 11.74 8.64 4.85
CA VAL A 217 10.68 9.13 5.76
C VAL A 217 9.32 9.34 5.04
N THR A 218 9.22 9.00 3.75
CA THR A 218 8.11 9.43 2.88
C THR A 218 7.07 8.36 2.56
N SER A 219 7.05 7.20 3.24
CA SER A 219 5.90 6.30 3.14
C SER A 219 4.67 6.96 3.78
N SER A 220 3.85 7.62 2.96
CA SER A 220 2.63 8.26 3.43
C SER A 220 1.63 7.20 3.83
N PHE A 221 1.07 7.31 5.03
CA PHE A 221 -0.05 6.48 5.50
C PHE A 221 -1.25 6.51 4.52
N PHE A 222 -1.41 7.61 3.77
CA PHE A 222 -2.41 7.80 2.73
C PHE A 222 -1.86 7.70 1.28
N ALA A 223 -0.60 7.27 1.04
CA ALA A 223 -0.05 7.14 -0.31
C ALA A 223 -0.69 6.00 -1.11
N GLY A 224 -1.69 6.35 -1.94
CA GLY A 224 -1.94 5.76 -3.26
C GLY A 224 -2.32 4.27 -3.33
N GLU A 225 -2.55 3.76 -4.55
CA GLU A 225 -3.06 2.41 -4.91
C GLU A 225 -2.42 1.22 -4.22
N VAL A 226 -1.21 1.42 -3.72
CA VAL A 226 -0.38 0.46 -3.02
C VAL A 226 -0.96 0.15 -1.63
N ALA A 227 -1.55 1.12 -0.92
CA ALA A 227 -2.01 0.94 0.46
C ALA A 227 -3.23 -0.01 0.61
N THR A 228 -4.33 0.15 -0.12
CA THR A 228 -5.54 -0.67 0.10
C THR A 228 -5.35 -2.13 -0.31
N LYS A 229 -4.59 -2.41 -1.37
CA LYS A 229 -4.22 -3.79 -1.74
C LYS A 229 -3.21 -4.38 -0.75
N GLN A 230 -2.21 -3.61 -0.31
CA GLN A 230 -1.26 -4.07 0.71
C GLN A 230 -1.95 -4.37 2.05
N ARG A 231 -2.93 -3.56 2.47
CA ARG A 231 -3.68 -3.81 3.71
C ARG A 231 -4.39 -5.17 3.69
N ARG A 232 -5.00 -5.53 2.57
CA ARG A 232 -5.65 -6.85 2.39
C ARG A 232 -4.66 -8.01 2.42
N GLN A 233 -3.41 -7.78 2.03
CA GLN A 233 -2.34 -8.78 2.03
C GLN A 233 -1.65 -8.94 3.40
N ARG A 234 -2.03 -8.14 4.41
CA ARG A 234 -1.45 -8.27 5.75
C ARG A 234 -1.74 -9.64 6.34
N LYS A 235 -0.75 -10.13 7.11
CA LYS A 235 -0.79 -11.47 7.72
C LYS A 235 -2.06 -11.70 8.54
N GLN A 236 -2.49 -10.72 9.33
CA GLN A 236 -3.67 -10.80 10.19
C GLN A 236 -4.95 -10.99 9.36
N VAL A 237 -5.10 -10.26 8.26
CA VAL A 237 -6.27 -10.36 7.38
C VAL A 237 -6.30 -11.73 6.71
N GLN A 238 -5.15 -12.20 6.22
CA GLN A 238 -5.03 -13.54 5.62
C GLN A 238 -5.30 -14.66 6.63
N GLU A 239 -4.84 -14.49 7.87
CA GLU A 239 -5.10 -15.44 8.97
C GLU A 239 -6.60 -15.50 9.30
N LEU A 240 -7.28 -14.35 9.42
CA LEU A 240 -8.73 -14.30 9.62
C LEU A 240 -9.50 -14.97 8.46
N ILE A 241 -9.10 -14.76 7.22
CA ILE A 241 -9.70 -15.43 6.05
C ILE A 241 -9.53 -16.95 6.16
N SER A 242 -8.33 -17.40 6.54
CA SER A 242 -8.05 -18.82 6.73
C SER A 242 -8.91 -19.43 7.86
N MET A 243 -9.15 -18.67 8.94
CA MET A 243 -9.98 -19.08 10.06
C MET A 243 -11.46 -19.18 9.69
N ILE A 244 -12.00 -18.24 8.90
CA ILE A 244 -13.40 -18.26 8.45
C ILE A 244 -13.63 -19.41 7.45
N GLY A 245 -12.74 -19.56 6.48
CA GLY A 245 -12.88 -20.54 5.39
C GLY A 245 -14.19 -20.37 4.61
N LEU A 246 -14.87 -21.48 4.31
CA LEU A 246 -16.15 -21.51 3.59
C LEU A 246 -17.38 -21.46 4.51
N ARG A 247 -17.22 -21.15 5.81
CA ARG A 247 -18.30 -21.19 6.80
C ARG A 247 -18.89 -19.79 7.00
N GLU A 248 -20.07 -19.57 6.42
CA GLU A 248 -20.82 -18.29 6.49
C GLU A 248 -21.06 -17.82 7.94
N GLN A 249 -21.35 -18.75 8.85
CA GLN A 249 -21.63 -18.43 10.25
C GLN A 249 -20.44 -17.77 10.96
N LEU A 250 -19.21 -18.23 10.69
CA LEU A 250 -18.01 -17.65 11.30
C LEU A 250 -17.74 -16.24 10.79
N TYR A 251 -18.04 -15.98 9.51
CA TYR A 251 -17.95 -14.65 8.94
C TYR A 251 -18.91 -13.69 9.63
N THR A 252 -20.20 -14.07 9.75
CA THR A 252 -21.20 -13.23 10.44
C THR A 252 -20.79 -12.94 11.87
N ARG A 253 -20.31 -13.95 12.62
CA ARG A 253 -19.81 -13.76 13.99
C ARG A 253 -18.63 -12.79 14.05
N LEU A 254 -17.65 -12.92 13.17
CA LEU A 254 -16.52 -12.00 13.12
C LEU A 254 -16.97 -10.56 12.86
N VAL A 255 -17.90 -10.35 11.91
CA VAL A 255 -18.45 -9.03 11.61
C VAL A 255 -19.20 -8.45 12.82
N ASP A 256 -19.99 -9.25 13.53
CA ASP A 256 -20.67 -8.85 14.76
C ASP A 256 -19.66 -8.44 15.84
N THR A 257 -18.59 -9.21 16.04
CA THR A 257 -17.51 -8.87 16.98
C THR A 257 -16.80 -7.58 16.60
N LEU A 258 -16.49 -7.36 15.31
CA LEU A 258 -15.89 -6.10 14.85
C LEU A 258 -16.81 -4.91 15.13
N ARG A 259 -18.12 -5.09 14.96
CA ARG A 259 -19.12 -4.07 15.29
C ARG A 259 -19.16 -3.78 16.79
N GLU A 260 -19.22 -4.81 17.64
CA GLU A 260 -19.23 -4.66 19.10
C GLU A 260 -17.97 -3.95 19.60
N ARG A 261 -16.80 -4.36 19.11
CA ARG A 261 -15.52 -3.73 19.46
C ARG A 261 -15.43 -2.29 18.96
N PHE A 262 -15.96 -2.00 17.77
CA PHE A 262 -16.07 -0.62 17.28
C PHE A 262 -16.99 0.23 18.16
N LEU A 263 -18.15 -0.28 18.57
CA LEU A 263 -19.09 0.44 19.42
C LEU A 263 -18.49 0.73 20.81
N ALA A 264 -17.75 -0.23 21.37
CA ALA A 264 -17.09 -0.09 22.66
C ALA A 264 -15.92 0.91 22.63
N THR A 265 -15.07 0.84 21.61
CA THR A 265 -13.79 1.60 21.58
C THR A 265 -13.82 2.87 20.73
N GLU A 266 -14.77 3.01 19.79
CA GLU A 266 -14.82 4.04 18.75
C GLU A 266 -13.54 4.10 17.87
N ASN A 267 -12.75 3.03 17.85
CA ASN A 267 -11.51 3.00 17.09
C ASN A 267 -11.82 2.76 15.59
N PRO A 268 -11.49 3.72 14.69
CA PRO A 268 -11.89 3.62 13.28
C PRO A 268 -11.15 2.50 12.51
N TYR A 269 -10.08 1.92 13.05
CA TYR A 269 -9.38 0.80 12.40
C TYR A 269 -10.22 -0.48 12.35
N TYR A 270 -11.25 -0.63 13.19
CA TYR A 270 -12.21 -1.73 13.05
C TYR A 270 -13.06 -1.58 11.77
N CYS A 271 -13.39 -0.34 11.38
CA CYS A 271 -14.04 -0.06 10.09
C CYS A 271 -13.11 -0.42 8.92
N SER A 272 -11.82 -0.08 9.04
CA SER A 272 -10.80 -0.49 8.06
C SER A 272 -10.69 -1.99 7.92
N LEU A 273 -10.59 -2.71 9.05
CA LEU A 273 -10.50 -4.16 9.05
C LEU A 273 -11.74 -4.81 8.43
N ARG A 274 -12.94 -4.28 8.72
CA ARG A 274 -14.18 -4.75 8.09
C ARG A 274 -14.16 -4.57 6.57
N PHE A 275 -13.74 -3.40 6.08
CA PHE A 275 -13.63 -3.13 4.65
C PHE A 275 -12.58 -4.02 3.98
N ASP A 276 -11.41 -4.16 4.60
CA ASP A 276 -10.31 -4.97 4.07
C ASP A 276 -10.66 -6.45 4.06
N LEU A 277 -11.32 -6.98 5.11
CA LEU A 277 -11.79 -8.36 5.17
C LEU A 277 -12.78 -8.65 4.03
N LEU A 278 -13.79 -7.80 3.86
CA LEU A 278 -14.82 -7.98 2.82
C LEU A 278 -14.21 -7.97 1.42
N MET A 279 -13.25 -7.09 1.17
CA MET A 279 -12.58 -7.02 -0.12
C MET A 279 -11.56 -8.14 -0.33
N ALA A 280 -10.86 -8.58 0.72
CA ALA A 280 -9.91 -9.69 0.63
C ALA A 280 -10.64 -11.03 0.41
N LEU A 281 -11.78 -11.27 1.06
CA LEU A 281 -12.61 -12.45 0.79
C LEU A 281 -13.09 -12.51 -0.66
N ARG A 282 -13.39 -11.35 -1.23
CA ARG A 282 -13.72 -11.23 -2.65
C ARG A 282 -12.52 -11.50 -3.56
N ASP A 283 -11.33 -11.01 -3.21
CA ASP A 283 -10.10 -11.26 -3.97
C ASP A 283 -9.77 -12.78 -4.02
N VAL A 284 -10.20 -13.56 -3.01
CA VAL A 284 -10.12 -15.04 -2.98
C VAL A 284 -11.30 -15.73 -3.70
N ASN A 285 -12.24 -14.97 -4.30
CA ASN A 285 -13.44 -15.46 -4.98
C ASN A 285 -14.40 -16.30 -4.11
N MET A 286 -14.60 -15.89 -2.86
CA MET A 286 -15.57 -16.55 -1.96
C MET A 286 -17.02 -16.19 -2.33
N GLU A 287 -17.71 -17.07 -3.07
CA GLU A 287 -19.07 -16.82 -3.59
C GLU A 287 -20.13 -16.49 -2.53
N PHE A 288 -19.95 -16.96 -1.28
CA PHE A 288 -20.93 -16.71 -0.23
C PHE A 288 -20.96 -15.25 0.23
N CYS A 289 -19.85 -14.51 0.06
CA CYS A 289 -19.75 -13.13 0.57
C CYS A 289 -20.79 -12.20 -0.06
N GLY A 290 -21.04 -12.33 -1.37
CA GLY A 290 -22.08 -11.56 -2.06
C GLY A 290 -23.51 -11.97 -1.69
N LYS A 291 -23.71 -13.14 -1.07
CA LYS A 291 -25.03 -13.62 -0.59
C LYS A 291 -25.27 -13.25 0.87
N VAL A 292 -24.23 -13.27 1.69
CA VAL A 292 -24.31 -13.09 3.14
C VAL A 292 -24.16 -11.62 3.53
N ASP A 293 -23.22 -10.89 2.92
CA ASP A 293 -22.95 -9.50 3.29
C ASP A 293 -23.71 -8.51 2.38
N VAL A 294 -24.64 -7.78 2.99
CA VAL A 294 -25.47 -6.77 2.29
C VAL A 294 -24.63 -5.60 1.77
N CYS A 295 -23.46 -5.34 2.35
CA CYS A 295 -22.56 -4.26 1.97
C CYS A 295 -21.56 -4.67 0.89
N HIS A 296 -21.55 -5.91 0.43
CA HIS A 296 -20.62 -6.41 -0.59
C HIS A 296 -20.56 -5.51 -1.84
N ASP A 297 -21.71 -5.25 -2.46
CA ASP A 297 -21.78 -4.46 -3.69
C ASP A 297 -21.42 -2.99 -3.46
N PHE A 298 -21.76 -2.47 -2.28
CA PHE A 298 -21.43 -1.11 -1.87
C PHE A 298 -19.93 -0.92 -1.65
N ALA A 299 -19.30 -1.83 -0.90
CA ALA A 299 -17.86 -1.82 -0.67
C ALA A 299 -17.09 -2.00 -1.97
N TRP A 300 -17.55 -2.87 -2.88
CA TRP A 300 -16.96 -3.01 -4.20
C TRP A 300 -17.08 -1.73 -5.02
N CYS A 301 -18.26 -1.12 -5.06
CA CYS A 301 -18.46 0.14 -5.77
C CYS A 301 -17.55 1.24 -5.20
N LEU A 302 -17.38 1.30 -3.88
CA LEU A 302 -16.46 2.23 -3.23
C LEU A 302 -14.99 1.95 -3.56
N ASP A 303 -14.57 0.68 -3.61
CA ASP A 303 -13.21 0.31 -4.03
C ASP A 303 -12.93 0.69 -5.50
N ALA A 304 -13.91 0.47 -6.38
CA ALA A 304 -13.83 0.90 -7.78
C ALA A 304 -13.77 2.43 -7.89
N CYS A 305 -14.64 3.16 -7.18
CA CYS A 305 -14.59 4.62 -7.08
C CYS A 305 -13.22 5.08 -6.55
N SER A 306 -12.65 4.38 -5.57
CA SER A 306 -11.37 4.74 -4.97
C SER A 306 -10.21 4.74 -5.96
N LYS A 307 -10.21 3.77 -6.88
CA LYS A 307 -9.25 3.69 -8.00
C LYS A 307 -9.39 4.88 -8.97
N HIS A 308 -10.61 5.24 -9.35
CA HIS A 308 -10.88 6.32 -10.31
C HIS A 308 -10.70 7.74 -9.71
N LEU A 309 -11.10 7.93 -8.46
CA LEU A 309 -10.91 9.18 -7.71
C LEU A 309 -9.44 9.66 -7.70
N ARG A 310 -8.48 8.72 -7.77
CA ARG A 310 -7.05 9.00 -7.82
C ARG A 310 -6.54 9.41 -9.20
N THR A 311 -7.19 9.00 -10.29
CA THR A 311 -6.88 9.45 -11.67
C THR A 311 -7.47 10.82 -12.01
N LYS A 312 -7.96 11.56 -11.00
CA LYS A 312 -8.58 12.89 -11.09
C LYS A 312 -9.93 12.95 -11.83
N HIS A 313 -10.47 11.83 -12.29
CA HIS A 313 -11.78 11.75 -12.95
C HIS A 313 -12.72 10.80 -12.21
N LEU A 314 -13.91 11.28 -11.87
CA LEU A 314 -14.95 10.41 -11.36
C LEU A 314 -15.77 9.86 -12.53
N ASP A 315 -15.83 8.55 -12.68
CA ASP A 315 -16.74 7.93 -13.63
C ASP A 315 -18.20 8.15 -13.15
N VAL A 316 -18.99 8.82 -13.98
CA VAL A 316 -20.41 9.13 -13.72
C VAL A 316 -21.22 7.85 -13.57
N GLN A 317 -20.85 6.76 -14.24
CA GLN A 317 -21.54 5.47 -14.13
C GLN A 317 -21.37 4.86 -12.73
N GLN A 318 -20.14 4.86 -12.19
CA GLN A 318 -19.89 4.35 -10.83
C GLN A 318 -20.59 5.19 -9.77
N LEU A 319 -20.61 6.52 -9.94
CA LEU A 319 -21.30 7.41 -9.03
C LEU A 319 -22.83 7.19 -9.05
N ASN A 320 -23.42 7.00 -10.23
CA ASN A 320 -24.84 6.65 -10.36
C ASN A 320 -25.15 5.29 -9.75
N LYS A 321 -24.28 4.29 -9.94
CA LYS A 321 -24.42 2.97 -9.28
C LYS A 321 -24.39 3.10 -7.76
N LEU A 322 -23.46 3.89 -7.22
CA LEU A 322 -23.38 4.16 -5.79
C LEU A 322 -24.63 4.91 -5.28
N LYS A 323 -25.14 5.88 -6.05
CA LYS A 323 -26.41 6.56 -5.76
C LYS A 323 -27.56 5.56 -5.68
N THR A 324 -27.68 4.69 -6.67
CA THR A 324 -28.71 3.65 -6.71
C THR A 324 -28.60 2.72 -5.50
N LEU A 325 -27.40 2.27 -5.12
CA LEU A 325 -27.20 1.41 -3.95
C LEU A 325 -27.60 2.10 -2.63
N LEU A 326 -27.33 3.39 -2.49
CA LEU A 326 -27.73 4.18 -1.32
C LEU A 326 -29.25 4.43 -1.28
N GLU A 327 -29.87 4.65 -2.43
CA GLU A 327 -31.31 4.91 -2.54
C GLU A 327 -32.15 3.62 -2.43
N SER A 328 -31.66 2.52 -3.00
CA SER A 328 -32.27 1.19 -2.98
C SER A 328 -32.06 0.44 -1.67
N GLY A 329 -31.05 0.82 -0.88
CA GLY A 329 -30.66 0.10 0.34
C GLY A 329 -29.95 -1.22 0.02
N GLY A 330 -28.99 -1.23 -0.90
CA GLY A 330 -28.27 -2.43 -1.32
C GLY A 330 -28.88 -3.11 -2.54
N GLY A 331 -28.06 -3.89 -3.24
CA GLY A 331 -28.35 -4.51 -4.53
C GLY A 331 -29.61 -5.40 -4.53
N GLY A 332 -30.18 -5.60 -5.71
CA GLY A 332 -31.51 -6.18 -5.91
C GLY A 332 -31.81 -7.45 -5.12
N LYS A 333 -33.00 -7.45 -4.50
CA LYS A 333 -33.72 -8.57 -3.84
C LYS A 333 -33.03 -9.16 -2.60
N LYS A 334 -33.30 -8.59 -1.41
CA LYS A 334 -33.90 -9.31 -0.25
C LYS A 334 -34.03 -8.56 1.09
N CYS A 335 -33.67 -7.27 1.21
CA CYS A 335 -33.86 -6.56 2.48
C CYS A 335 -34.54 -5.20 2.28
N GLN A 336 -35.81 -5.09 2.69
CA GLN A 336 -36.58 -3.83 2.59
C GLN A 336 -36.32 -2.88 3.76
N ASN A 337 -35.51 -3.27 4.75
CA ASN A 337 -35.35 -2.51 5.98
C ASN A 337 -34.10 -1.62 5.95
N LYS A 338 -34.27 -0.39 5.45
CA LYS A 338 -33.20 0.63 5.39
C LYS A 338 -32.53 0.89 6.75
N ALA A 339 -33.25 0.67 7.85
CA ALA A 339 -32.73 0.82 9.22
C ALA A 339 -31.56 -0.12 9.54
N ILE A 340 -31.47 -1.28 8.90
CA ILE A 340 -30.39 -2.26 9.14
C ILE A 340 -29.22 -2.02 8.19
N ILE A 341 -29.49 -1.64 6.95
CA ILE A 341 -28.48 -1.63 5.89
C ILE A 341 -27.63 -0.36 5.92
N ILE A 342 -28.25 0.78 6.22
CA ILE A 342 -27.56 2.08 6.27
C ILE A 342 -26.45 2.09 7.34
N PRO A 343 -26.66 1.60 8.57
CA PRO A 343 -25.58 1.50 9.56
C PRO A 343 -24.41 0.62 9.13
N GLU A 344 -24.68 -0.52 8.48
CA GLU A 344 -23.62 -1.41 7.98
C GLU A 344 -22.82 -0.75 6.86
N MET A 345 -23.49 -0.06 5.93
CA MET A 345 -22.85 0.76 4.89
C MET A 345 -22.05 1.93 5.50
N ALA A 346 -22.56 2.54 6.56
CA ALA A 346 -21.88 3.62 7.27
C ALA A 346 -20.59 3.13 7.93
N MET A 347 -20.57 1.91 8.50
CA MET A 347 -19.34 1.31 9.02
C MET A 347 -18.29 1.12 7.92
N ILE A 348 -18.71 0.67 6.73
CA ILE A 348 -17.81 0.56 5.56
C ILE A 348 -17.30 1.94 5.12
N ALA A 349 -18.18 2.94 5.01
CA ALA A 349 -17.80 4.30 4.63
C ALA A 349 -16.96 5.02 5.70
N GLY A 350 -17.00 4.54 6.95
CA GLY A 350 -16.23 5.05 8.09
C GLY A 350 -14.76 4.66 8.10
N ASP A 351 -14.28 3.86 7.14
CA ASP A 351 -12.85 3.61 6.95
C ASP A 351 -12.10 4.95 6.72
N PRO A 352 -11.05 5.26 7.51
CA PRO A 352 -10.36 6.54 7.39
C PRO A 352 -9.72 6.82 6.03
N HIS A 353 -9.27 5.80 5.29
CA HIS A 353 -8.73 5.98 3.94
C HIS A 353 -9.83 6.34 2.94
N ILE A 354 -11.01 5.74 3.06
CA ILE A 354 -12.20 6.10 2.28
C ILE A 354 -12.65 7.52 2.64
N LEU A 355 -12.77 7.86 3.93
CA LEU A 355 -13.11 9.21 4.38
C LEU A 355 -12.12 10.25 3.85
N HIS A 356 -10.82 9.97 3.94
CA HIS A 356 -9.78 10.85 3.40
C HIS A 356 -9.96 11.07 1.90
N LEU A 357 -10.22 10.00 1.14
CA LEU A 357 -10.35 10.08 -0.31
C LEU A 357 -11.59 10.86 -0.74
N ILE A 358 -12.75 10.57 -0.14
CA ILE A 358 -14.01 11.24 -0.45
C ILE A 358 -13.92 12.72 -0.05
N ALA A 359 -13.39 13.04 1.14
CA ALA A 359 -13.20 14.42 1.60
C ALA A 359 -12.23 15.17 0.69
N SER A 360 -11.13 14.52 0.29
CA SER A 360 -10.15 15.10 -0.62
C SER A 360 -10.74 15.46 -1.97
N PHE A 361 -11.57 14.59 -2.51
CA PHE A 361 -12.22 14.82 -3.79
C PHE A 361 -13.34 15.85 -3.69
N ALA A 362 -14.14 15.85 -2.61
CA ALA A 362 -15.16 16.86 -2.37
C ALA A 362 -14.55 18.28 -2.30
N VAL A 363 -13.45 18.44 -1.56
CA VAL A 363 -12.70 19.71 -1.50
C VAL A 363 -12.12 20.09 -2.86
N LYS A 364 -11.57 19.12 -3.59
CA LYS A 364 -11.07 19.36 -4.94
C LYS A 364 -12.18 19.85 -5.88
N MET A 365 -13.35 19.22 -5.87
CA MET A 365 -14.51 19.65 -6.66
C MET A 365 -14.95 21.08 -6.32
N LEU A 366 -14.96 21.44 -5.03
CA LEU A 366 -15.31 22.80 -4.59
C LEU A 366 -14.29 23.83 -5.11
N ARG A 367 -13.00 23.52 -5.04
CA ARG A 367 -11.93 24.39 -5.53
C ARG A 367 -11.92 24.51 -7.05
N ASP A 368 -12.07 23.40 -7.76
CA ASP A 368 -12.12 23.39 -9.23
C ASP A 368 -13.34 24.19 -9.73
N ASN A 369 -14.47 24.09 -9.01
CA ASN A 369 -15.66 24.90 -9.27
C ASN A 369 -15.44 26.39 -8.94
N ALA A 370 -14.70 26.72 -7.87
CA ALA A 370 -14.38 28.10 -7.50
C ALA A 370 -13.43 28.78 -8.51
N ALA A 371 -12.52 28.02 -9.12
CA ALA A 371 -11.63 28.49 -10.18
C ALA A 371 -12.29 28.52 -11.57
N SER A 372 -13.50 27.97 -11.71
CA SER A 372 -14.24 27.96 -12.98
C SER A 372 -14.74 29.36 -13.33
N PRO A 373 -14.75 29.75 -14.63
CA PRO A 373 -15.32 31.03 -15.08
C PRO A 373 -16.83 31.16 -14.81
N ARG A 374 -17.54 30.04 -14.59
CA ARG A 374 -18.94 30.01 -14.18
C ARG A 374 -19.10 29.02 -13.01
N PRO A 375 -18.93 29.46 -11.75
CA PRO A 375 -19.11 28.59 -10.60
C PRO A 375 -20.59 28.21 -10.44
N HIS A 376 -20.86 26.92 -10.30
CA HIS A 376 -22.18 26.42 -9.91
C HIS A 376 -22.36 26.53 -8.40
N LEU A 377 -23.61 26.64 -7.92
CA LEU A 377 -23.86 26.60 -6.49
C LEU A 377 -23.59 25.17 -5.96
N PRO A 378 -23.02 25.01 -4.75
CA PRO A 378 -22.78 23.67 -4.17
C PRO A 378 -24.04 22.79 -4.09
N LYS A 379 -25.23 23.40 -3.98
CA LYS A 379 -26.52 22.71 -3.99
C LYS A 379 -26.96 22.17 -5.38
N GLU A 380 -26.34 22.64 -6.46
CA GLU A 380 -26.64 22.20 -7.83
C GLU A 380 -25.69 21.06 -8.27
N MET A 381 -24.60 20.86 -7.53
CA MET A 381 -23.62 19.82 -7.78
C MET A 381 -24.08 18.47 -7.20
N GLY A 382 -24.88 17.72 -7.96
CA GLY A 382 -25.44 16.43 -7.51
C GLY A 382 -24.37 15.40 -7.10
N SER A 383 -23.21 15.40 -7.76
CA SER A 383 -22.06 14.55 -7.40
C SER A 383 -21.44 14.92 -6.06
N LEU A 384 -21.29 16.21 -5.79
CA LEU A 384 -20.81 16.70 -4.50
C LEU A 384 -21.77 16.32 -3.36
N GLN A 385 -23.09 16.48 -3.57
CA GLN A 385 -24.09 16.11 -2.57
C GLN A 385 -24.03 14.63 -2.19
N LEU A 386 -23.81 13.75 -3.17
CA LEU A 386 -23.70 12.32 -2.94
C LEU A 386 -22.44 11.95 -2.13
N LEU A 387 -21.29 12.57 -2.45
CA LEU A 387 -20.05 12.39 -1.70
C LEU A 387 -20.16 12.93 -0.27
N LEU A 388 -20.83 14.07 -0.08
CA LEU A 388 -21.10 14.61 1.25
C LEU A 388 -22.04 13.71 2.04
N LYS A 389 -23.05 13.12 1.41
CA LYS A 389 -23.93 12.13 2.06
C LYS A 389 -23.15 10.90 2.55
N LEU A 390 -22.23 10.38 1.73
CA LEU A 390 -21.32 9.30 2.14
C LEU A 390 -20.43 9.69 3.33
N LEU A 391 -19.85 10.90 3.29
CA LEU A 391 -19.00 11.40 4.38
C LEU A 391 -19.78 11.50 5.68
N VAL A 392 -20.99 12.08 5.66
CA VAL A 392 -21.82 12.21 6.86
C VAL A 392 -22.18 10.83 7.41
N MET A 393 -22.53 9.88 6.54
CA MET A 393 -22.77 8.50 6.97
C MET A 393 -21.55 7.87 7.65
N GLY A 394 -20.37 7.97 7.04
CA GLY A 394 -19.14 7.41 7.60
C GLY A 394 -18.72 8.07 8.92
N VAL A 395 -18.88 9.39 9.04
CA VAL A 395 -18.57 10.15 10.25
C VAL A 395 -19.50 9.77 11.42
N HIS A 396 -20.80 9.60 11.15
CA HIS A 396 -21.80 9.26 12.17
C HIS A 396 -22.05 7.75 12.28
N CYS A 397 -21.11 6.90 11.85
CA CYS A 397 -21.29 5.46 11.83
C CYS A 397 -21.62 4.86 13.20
N LYS A 398 -20.99 5.32 14.30
CA LYS A 398 -21.28 4.86 15.67
C LYS A 398 -22.73 5.15 16.07
N SER A 399 -23.20 6.39 15.88
CA SER A 399 -24.57 6.80 16.18
C SER A 399 -25.60 6.03 15.34
N LEU A 400 -25.28 5.75 14.07
CA LEU A 400 -26.12 4.94 13.18
C LEU A 400 -26.20 3.47 13.63
N LEU A 401 -25.09 2.88 14.07
CA LEU A 401 -25.03 1.48 14.52
C LEU A 401 -25.78 1.23 15.83
N LEU A 402 -25.99 2.24 16.66
CA LEU A 402 -26.80 2.16 17.88
C LEU A 402 -28.33 2.15 17.62
N GLY A 403 -28.76 2.31 16.36
CA GLY A 403 -30.16 2.07 15.97
C GLY A 403 -31.12 3.24 16.27
N GLU A 404 -30.61 4.46 16.43
CA GLU A 404 -31.46 5.64 16.56
C GLU A 404 -32.14 5.97 15.22
N GLU A 405 -33.32 5.40 14.94
CA GLU A 405 -34.05 5.58 13.67
C GLU A 405 -34.33 7.05 13.30
N GLN A 406 -34.40 7.93 14.31
CA GLN A 406 -34.59 9.37 14.12
C GLN A 406 -33.33 10.06 13.55
N LEU A 407 -32.16 9.42 13.64
CA LEU A 407 -30.86 10.00 13.31
C LEU A 407 -30.61 10.10 11.80
N ILE A 408 -31.26 9.27 10.98
CA ILE A 408 -31.22 9.40 9.51
C ILE A 408 -31.80 10.75 9.08
N ASN A 409 -32.89 11.18 9.72
CA ASN A 409 -33.50 12.49 9.46
C ASN A 409 -32.62 13.64 9.98
N LEU A 410 -31.92 13.46 11.10
CA LEU A 410 -30.93 14.43 11.59
C LEU A 410 -29.73 14.54 10.64
N ILE A 411 -29.25 13.43 10.08
CA ILE A 411 -28.15 13.40 9.10
C ILE A 411 -28.52 14.15 7.83
N GLU A 412 -29.74 13.95 7.32
CA GLU A 412 -30.24 14.71 6.17
C GLU A 412 -30.47 16.19 6.51
N GLY A 413 -30.85 16.50 7.75
CA GLY A 413 -30.94 17.87 8.28
C GLY A 413 -29.59 18.57 8.33
N GLU A 414 -28.57 17.91 8.89
CA GLU A 414 -27.20 18.42 8.96
C GLU A 414 -26.63 18.64 7.55
N LEU A 415 -26.83 17.69 6.63
CA LEU A 415 -26.39 17.85 5.25
C LEU A 415 -27.03 19.07 4.58
N LYS A 416 -28.34 19.29 4.79
CA LYS A 416 -29.04 20.48 4.27
C LYS A 416 -28.49 21.78 4.86
N GLU A 417 -28.20 21.79 6.16
CA GLU A 417 -27.62 22.95 6.84
C GLU A 417 -26.22 23.26 6.33
N VAL A 418 -25.36 22.24 6.19
CA VAL A 418 -23.99 22.38 5.66
C VAL A 418 -24.02 22.85 4.21
N VAL A 419 -24.85 22.25 3.36
CA VAL A 419 -24.97 22.63 1.93
C VAL A 419 -25.60 24.01 1.77
N GLY A 420 -26.53 24.40 2.64
CA GLY A 420 -27.27 25.67 2.57
C GLY A 420 -26.53 26.87 3.15
N HIS A 421 -25.71 26.67 4.19
CA HIS A 421 -25.10 27.77 4.95
C HIS A 421 -23.57 27.73 4.99
N PHE A 422 -22.97 26.57 5.28
CA PHE A 422 -21.51 26.45 5.37
C PHE A 422 -20.83 26.46 3.99
N LEU A 423 -21.23 25.59 3.06
CA LEU A 423 -20.60 25.47 1.75
C LEU A 423 -20.64 26.74 0.91
N PRO A 424 -21.72 27.55 0.89
CA PRO A 424 -21.71 28.82 0.15
C PRO A 424 -20.70 29.82 0.73
N SER A 425 -20.63 29.91 2.06
CA SER A 425 -19.66 30.77 2.75
C SER A 425 -18.22 30.29 2.49
N PHE A 426 -18.00 28.97 2.58
CA PHE A 426 -16.71 28.35 2.30
C PHE A 426 -16.30 28.49 0.83
N SER A 427 -17.23 28.30 -0.12
CA SER A 427 -16.98 28.49 -1.55
C SER A 427 -16.64 29.94 -1.88
N THR A 428 -17.27 30.89 -1.20
CA THR A 428 -16.92 32.32 -1.33
C THR A 428 -15.46 32.56 -0.94
N MET A 429 -14.98 31.94 0.15
CA MET A 429 -13.58 32.02 0.54
C MET A 429 -12.65 31.39 -0.52
N LEU A 430 -13.02 30.23 -1.07
CA LEU A 430 -12.25 29.58 -2.14
C LEU A 430 -12.17 30.44 -3.41
N VAL A 431 -13.26 31.11 -3.78
CA VAL A 431 -13.31 32.05 -4.91
C VAL A 431 -12.45 33.28 -4.63
N GLN A 432 -12.51 33.83 -3.41
CA GLN A 432 -11.62 34.93 -3.00
C GLN A 432 -10.15 34.52 -3.15
N ASP A 433 -9.77 33.32 -2.70
CA ASP A 433 -8.40 32.84 -2.79
C ASP A 433 -7.97 32.60 -4.25
N ALA A 434 -8.87 32.08 -5.10
CA ALA A 434 -8.63 31.95 -6.53
C ALA A 434 -8.42 33.32 -7.21
N ILE A 435 -9.23 34.32 -6.85
CA ILE A 435 -9.07 35.70 -7.33
C ILE A 435 -7.76 36.29 -6.84
N ARG A 436 -7.39 36.12 -5.56
CA ARG A 436 -6.10 36.58 -5.02
C ARG A 436 -4.94 35.94 -5.77
N ALA A 437 -5.01 34.64 -6.03
CA ALA A 437 -4.01 33.92 -6.82
C ALA A 437 -3.82 34.55 -8.21
N GLU A 438 -4.90 34.82 -8.93
CA GLU A 438 -4.88 35.47 -10.26
C GLU A 438 -4.39 36.93 -10.19
N LEU A 439 -4.77 37.69 -9.15
CA LEU A 439 -4.30 39.05 -8.94
C LEU A 439 -2.79 39.10 -8.67
N THR A 440 -2.25 38.18 -7.86
CA THR A 440 -0.81 38.03 -7.64
C THR A 440 -0.06 37.64 -8.92
N ILE A 441 -0.72 36.92 -9.85
CA ILE A 441 -0.16 36.52 -11.14
C ILE A 441 -0.11 37.70 -12.14
N SER A 442 -1.01 38.68 -12.01
CA SER A 442 -1.28 39.72 -13.03
C SER A 442 -0.61 41.09 -12.80
N THR A 443 0.06 41.33 -11.66
CA THR A 443 0.68 42.64 -11.34
C THR A 443 2.20 42.69 -11.58
N PRO A 444 2.66 43.42 -12.62
CA PRO A 444 3.98 44.07 -12.61
C PRO A 444 3.90 45.58 -12.91
N ILE A 445 2.79 46.27 -12.59
CA ILE A 445 2.60 47.68 -12.93
C ILE A 445 1.99 48.44 -11.75
N ASN A 446 2.67 49.50 -11.32
CA ASN A 446 2.17 50.55 -10.43
C ASN A 446 0.83 51.09 -10.95
N LEU A 447 -0.29 50.62 -10.39
CA LEU A 447 -1.58 51.31 -10.41
C LEU A 447 -1.96 51.66 -8.97
N PRO A 448 -2.43 52.89 -8.69
CA PRO A 448 -2.95 53.23 -7.36
C PRO A 448 -4.37 52.66 -7.15
N SER A 449 -4.58 52.10 -5.95
CA SER A 449 -5.85 51.87 -5.22
C SER A 449 -7.11 51.53 -6.06
N PRO A 450 -7.38 50.23 -6.25
CA PRO A 450 -8.40 49.54 -5.42
C PRO A 450 -7.95 48.16 -4.92
N THR A 451 -6.64 47.89 -4.94
CA THR A 451 -6.06 46.60 -4.55
C THR A 451 -6.01 46.41 -3.03
N GLU A 452 -5.90 47.48 -2.25
CA GLU A 452 -5.84 47.41 -0.78
C GLU A 452 -7.17 46.97 -0.13
N GLU A 453 -8.32 47.33 -0.71
CA GLU A 453 -9.62 46.84 -0.22
C GLU A 453 -9.78 45.32 -0.48
N PHE A 454 -9.30 44.79 -1.61
CA PHE A 454 -9.34 43.35 -1.90
C PHE A 454 -8.23 42.52 -1.21
N LEU A 455 -7.16 43.18 -0.75
CA LEU A 455 -6.13 42.54 0.07
C LEU A 455 -6.50 42.56 1.57
N SER A 456 -7.51 43.33 1.98
CA SER A 456 -8.00 43.39 3.37
C SER A 456 -9.05 42.34 3.76
N PHE A 457 -9.34 41.37 2.88
CA PHE A 457 -10.24 40.23 3.15
C PHE A 457 -9.65 39.19 4.13
N ASP A 458 -8.93 39.64 5.16
CA ASP A 458 -8.26 38.77 6.13
C ASP A 458 -9.25 38.10 7.10
N GLN A 459 -10.46 38.62 7.21
CA GLN A 459 -11.42 38.12 8.19
C GLN A 459 -12.22 36.93 7.64
N ARG A 460 -12.13 35.80 8.36
CA ARG A 460 -13.00 34.64 8.18
C ARG A 460 -14.41 35.01 8.65
N PRO A 461 -15.48 34.68 7.90
CA PRO A 461 -16.85 34.89 8.39
C PRO A 461 -17.09 34.18 9.73
N PRO A 462 -17.66 34.85 10.75
CA PRO A 462 -17.87 34.25 12.08
C PRO A 462 -18.86 33.08 12.05
N SER A 463 -19.72 33.00 11.03
CA SER A 463 -20.60 31.86 10.79
C SER A 463 -19.83 30.56 10.55
N ILE A 464 -18.69 30.61 9.85
CA ILE A 464 -17.84 29.46 9.54
C ILE A 464 -17.21 28.91 10.82
N ASP A 465 -16.77 29.77 11.74
CA ASP A 465 -16.19 29.35 13.02
C ASP A 465 -17.16 28.52 13.86
N LYS A 466 -18.44 28.92 13.87
CA LYS A 466 -19.50 28.15 14.55
C LYS A 466 -19.62 26.76 13.94
N PHE A 467 -19.70 26.65 12.62
CA PHE A 467 -19.80 25.36 11.93
C PHE A 467 -18.58 24.46 12.13
N ILE A 468 -17.36 25.01 12.08
CA ILE A 468 -16.13 24.22 12.31
C ILE A 468 -16.13 23.68 13.75
N LYS A 469 -16.55 24.47 14.74
CA LYS A 469 -16.59 24.07 16.15
C LYS A 469 -17.67 23.04 16.45
N GLU A 470 -18.85 23.16 15.85
CA GLU A 470 -20.02 22.34 16.19
C GLU A 470 -20.13 21.07 15.33
N LYS A 471 -19.68 21.10 14.07
CA LYS A 471 -19.91 20.01 13.10
C LYS A 471 -18.61 19.33 12.66
N TYR A 472 -18.54 18.01 12.85
CA TYR A 472 -17.37 17.20 12.49
C TYR A 472 -17.10 17.22 10.97
N LEU A 473 -18.14 17.14 10.14
CA LEU A 473 -18.00 17.19 8.68
C LEU A 473 -17.32 18.48 8.20
N CYS A 474 -17.72 19.63 8.75
CA CYS A 474 -17.14 20.93 8.42
C CYS A 474 -15.66 20.99 8.80
N SER A 475 -15.31 20.50 10.01
CA SER A 475 -13.93 20.32 10.44
C SER A 475 -13.14 19.41 9.48
N LEU A 476 -13.73 18.31 9.01
CA LEU A 476 -13.06 17.36 8.11
C LEU A 476 -12.77 17.98 6.74
N LEU A 477 -13.75 18.66 6.13
CA LEU A 477 -13.56 19.38 4.87
C LEU A 477 -12.53 20.50 5.00
N TRP A 478 -12.55 21.23 6.13
CA TRP A 478 -11.58 22.28 6.42
C TRP A 478 -10.15 21.74 6.53
N LEU A 479 -9.96 20.64 7.27
CA LEU A 479 -8.65 19.98 7.38
C LEU A 479 -8.14 19.52 6.01
N HIS A 480 -9.00 18.92 5.20
CA HIS A 480 -8.63 18.46 3.87
C HIS A 480 -8.30 19.63 2.94
N HIS A 481 -9.00 20.77 3.06
CA HIS A 481 -8.61 21.98 2.36
C HIS A 481 -7.20 22.44 2.76
N LEU A 482 -6.91 22.54 4.06
CA LEU A 482 -5.58 22.90 4.56
C LEU A 482 -4.48 21.93 4.08
N VAL A 483 -4.77 20.64 4.01
CA VAL A 483 -3.84 19.58 3.58
C VAL A 483 -3.68 19.51 2.05
N LEU A 484 -4.71 19.87 1.27
CA LEU A 484 -4.76 19.69 -0.20
C LEU A 484 -4.63 20.99 -0.99
N GLY A 485 -4.83 22.16 -0.40
CA GLY A 485 -4.88 23.43 -1.11
C GLY A 485 -5.05 24.63 -0.21
N GLY A 486 -3.96 25.37 -0.02
CA GLY A 486 -3.90 26.59 0.76
C GLY A 486 -2.50 26.70 1.34
N GLU A 487 -1.61 27.36 0.59
CA GLU A 487 -0.21 27.69 0.93
C GLU A 487 0.81 26.58 1.18
N PHE A 488 0.38 25.37 1.51
CA PHE A 488 1.28 24.22 1.60
C PHE A 488 1.58 23.57 0.24
N CYS A 489 0.86 23.90 -0.84
CA CYS A 489 1.04 23.20 -2.12
C CYS A 489 0.57 24.08 -3.29
N PRO A 490 1.46 24.59 -4.16
CA PRO A 490 1.03 25.27 -5.39
C PRO A 490 0.41 24.24 -6.35
N LEU A 491 -0.77 24.60 -6.85
CA LEU A 491 -1.58 23.98 -7.91
C LEU A 491 -0.89 22.86 -8.74
N SER A 492 -1.31 21.61 -8.52
CA SER A 492 -1.08 20.52 -9.47
C SER A 492 -2.17 20.52 -10.55
N GLY A 493 -1.97 21.38 -11.55
CA GLY A 493 -2.80 21.45 -12.75
C GLY A 493 -2.59 22.79 -13.46
N THR A 494 -1.78 22.78 -14.51
CA THR A 494 -1.67 23.84 -15.54
C THR A 494 -1.16 25.24 -15.17
N ILE A 495 -0.89 25.57 -13.91
CA ILE A 495 -0.25 26.87 -13.55
C ILE A 495 0.93 26.61 -12.59
N LYS A 496 2.10 26.29 -13.15
CA LYS A 496 3.37 26.32 -12.41
C LYS A 496 3.79 27.78 -12.21
N ARG A 497 3.29 28.44 -11.17
CA ARG A 497 3.91 29.65 -10.61
C ARG A 497 3.96 29.49 -9.10
N ARG A 498 5.13 29.74 -8.50
CA ARG A 498 5.32 29.86 -7.05
C ARG A 498 4.32 30.90 -6.55
N GLN A 499 3.23 30.48 -5.91
CA GLN A 499 2.62 31.37 -4.92
C GLN A 499 3.67 31.53 -3.82
N LEU A 500 4.08 32.79 -3.58
CA LEU A 500 4.81 33.12 -2.36
C LEU A 500 3.95 32.62 -1.19
N PHE A 501 4.57 31.92 -0.24
CA PHE A 501 3.94 31.60 1.04
C PHE A 501 3.52 32.92 1.68
N ASP A 502 2.22 33.16 1.81
CA ASP A 502 1.66 34.37 2.40
C ASP A 502 1.22 34.08 3.84
N PRO A 503 2.09 34.31 4.84
CA PRO A 503 1.84 33.86 6.20
C PRO A 503 0.53 34.37 6.81
N SER A 504 0.00 35.50 6.34
CA SER A 504 -1.28 36.05 6.79
C SER A 504 -2.47 35.18 6.35
N ASN A 505 -2.43 34.67 5.12
CA ASN A 505 -3.49 33.82 4.59
C ASN A 505 -3.33 32.36 5.06
N ALA A 506 -2.11 31.86 5.35
CA ALA A 506 -1.93 30.60 6.08
C ALA A 506 -2.55 30.68 7.47
N PHE A 507 -2.33 31.79 8.18
CA PHE A 507 -2.86 31.98 9.52
C PHE A 507 -4.40 31.92 9.54
N ARG A 508 -5.06 32.52 8.53
CA ARG A 508 -6.52 32.45 8.32
C ARG A 508 -7.06 31.01 8.27
N TYR A 509 -6.31 30.04 7.77
CA TYR A 509 -6.74 28.63 7.70
C TYR A 509 -6.21 27.76 8.84
N CYS A 510 -5.06 28.13 9.42
CA CYS A 510 -4.41 27.38 10.49
C CYS A 510 -5.02 27.65 11.87
N GLU A 511 -5.48 28.87 12.16
CA GLU A 511 -6.04 29.22 13.49
C GLU A 511 -7.17 28.29 13.95
N PRO A 512 -8.14 27.87 13.10
CA PRO A 512 -9.18 26.93 13.49
C PRO A 512 -8.67 25.57 13.95
N LEU A 513 -7.43 25.17 13.61
CA LEU A 513 -6.85 23.90 14.05
C LEU A 513 -6.83 23.77 15.57
N ILE A 514 -6.67 24.88 16.29
CA ILE A 514 -6.68 24.93 17.76
C ILE A 514 -8.05 24.48 18.29
N TRP A 515 -9.14 24.94 17.67
CA TRP A 515 -10.49 24.52 18.05
C TRP A 515 -10.79 23.11 17.57
N MET A 516 -10.33 22.74 16.37
CA MET A 516 -10.49 21.41 15.80
C MET A 516 -9.73 20.34 16.59
N ALA A 517 -8.72 20.70 17.37
CA ALA A 517 -8.04 19.80 18.31
C ALA A 517 -8.98 19.24 19.39
N LYS A 518 -10.15 19.85 19.63
CA LYS A 518 -11.13 19.25 20.57
C LYS A 518 -11.90 18.08 19.96
N ASN A 519 -12.10 18.08 18.64
CA ASN A 519 -13.05 17.18 17.95
C ASN A 519 -12.38 16.21 16.97
N LEU A 520 -11.45 16.69 16.13
CA LEU A 520 -10.95 15.98 14.95
C LEU A 520 -9.43 16.02 14.81
N ALA A 521 -8.86 17.22 14.68
CA ALA A 521 -7.53 17.43 14.07
C ALA A 521 -6.41 16.72 14.82
N ILE A 522 -6.62 16.43 16.11
CA ILE A 522 -5.65 15.77 16.96
C ILE A 522 -5.88 14.25 17.12
N LYS A 523 -6.99 13.71 16.62
CA LYS A 523 -7.26 12.26 16.65
C LYS A 523 -6.54 11.57 15.48
N ASP A 524 -6.09 10.35 15.69
CA ASP A 524 -5.60 9.52 14.58
C ASP A 524 -6.76 9.13 13.64
N PRO A 525 -6.52 9.07 12.32
CA PRO A 525 -5.23 9.27 11.61
C PRO A 525 -4.94 10.72 11.16
N TRP A 526 -5.77 11.69 11.55
CA TRP A 526 -5.77 13.05 10.99
C TRP A 526 -4.56 13.90 11.40
N VAL A 527 -4.04 13.73 12.61
CA VAL A 527 -2.77 14.37 13.04
C VAL A 527 -1.63 14.01 12.11
N GLN A 528 -1.57 12.75 11.73
CA GLN A 528 -0.46 12.26 10.94
C GLN A 528 -0.54 12.79 9.52
N LEU A 529 -1.75 12.90 8.96
CA LEU A 529 -1.96 13.57 7.68
C LEU A 529 -1.43 15.00 7.73
N LEU A 530 -1.76 15.75 8.79
CA LEU A 530 -1.29 17.10 9.01
C LEU A 530 0.23 17.16 9.14
N VAL A 531 0.82 16.35 10.02
CA VAL A 531 2.26 16.27 10.28
C VAL A 531 3.03 15.88 9.02
N GLN A 532 2.53 14.90 8.27
CA GLN A 532 3.15 14.49 7.03
C GLN A 532 3.19 15.63 6.00
N LYS A 533 2.14 16.46 5.94
CA LYS A 533 2.16 17.66 5.09
C LYS A 533 3.11 18.74 5.60
N LEU A 534 3.14 18.99 6.91
CA LEU A 534 4.13 19.90 7.52
C LEU A 534 5.57 19.44 7.24
N MET A 535 5.80 18.13 7.23
CA MET A 535 7.10 17.52 6.90
C MET A 535 7.46 17.72 5.42
N GLN A 536 6.50 17.58 4.51
CA GLN A 536 6.71 17.81 3.06
C GLN A 536 6.94 19.29 2.73
N PHE A 537 6.41 20.21 3.53
CA PHE A 537 6.38 21.65 3.25
C PHE A 537 6.75 22.48 4.49
N PRO A 538 8.05 22.62 4.80
CA PRO A 538 8.50 23.23 6.06
C PRO A 538 8.44 24.77 6.08
N ALA A 539 8.12 25.43 4.96
CA ALA A 539 8.06 26.90 4.90
C ALA A 539 7.16 27.51 6.00
N CYS A 540 6.06 26.84 6.32
CA CYS A 540 5.13 27.26 7.36
C CYS A 540 5.70 27.14 8.79
N LEU A 541 6.75 26.35 8.99
CA LEU A 541 7.46 26.24 10.28
C LEU A 541 8.58 27.27 10.41
N SER A 542 8.94 27.98 9.34
CA SER A 542 9.98 29.02 9.37
C SER A 542 9.49 30.35 9.96
N ASN A 543 8.20 30.67 9.80
CA ASN A 543 7.59 31.87 10.37
C ASN A 543 7.20 31.64 11.84
N GLU A 544 7.57 32.58 12.71
CA GLU A 544 7.32 32.53 14.15
C GLU A 544 5.82 32.43 14.49
N LEU A 545 4.93 33.12 13.77
CA LEU A 545 3.49 33.12 14.05
C LEU A 545 2.86 31.75 13.82
N THR A 546 3.13 31.14 12.66
CA THR A 546 2.59 29.84 12.29
C THR A 546 3.29 28.71 13.05
N ALA A 547 4.59 28.80 13.31
CA ALA A 547 5.31 27.84 14.14
C ALA A 547 4.79 27.83 15.59
N ASN A 548 4.50 29.01 16.16
CA ASN A 548 3.91 29.13 17.49
C ASN A 548 2.52 28.49 17.55
N LEU A 549 1.68 28.74 16.54
CA LEU A 549 0.37 28.10 16.41
C LEU A 549 0.48 26.57 16.38
N PHE A 550 1.28 26.00 15.48
CA PHE A 550 1.39 24.55 15.34
C PHE A 550 2.03 23.88 16.57
N ILE A 551 3.16 24.41 17.05
CA ILE A 551 3.93 23.73 18.10
C ILE A 551 3.38 24.07 19.48
N GLN A 552 3.25 25.34 19.82
CA GLN A 552 2.93 25.78 21.18
C GLN A 552 1.43 25.79 21.47
N GLN A 553 0.59 26.09 20.48
CA GLN A 553 -0.86 26.18 20.69
C GLN A 553 -1.61 24.90 20.29
N PHE A 554 -1.10 24.14 19.32
CA PHE A 554 -1.73 22.91 18.85
C PHE A 554 -1.11 21.63 19.45
N PHE A 555 0.21 21.40 19.31
CA PHE A 555 0.83 20.17 19.83
C PHE A 555 1.00 20.17 21.35
N ILE A 556 1.71 21.15 21.91
CA ILE A 556 2.08 21.17 23.35
C ILE A 556 0.89 20.98 24.30
N PRO A 557 -0.25 21.70 24.15
CA PRO A 557 -1.38 21.58 25.07
C PRO A 557 -2.05 20.19 25.01
N ASN A 558 -1.85 19.46 23.93
CA ASN A 558 -2.46 18.16 23.68
C ASN A 558 -1.49 16.98 23.84
N LEU A 559 -0.22 17.24 24.22
CA LEU A 559 0.77 16.19 24.43
C LEU A 559 0.38 15.20 25.52
N LYS A 560 -0.29 15.67 26.57
CA LYS A 560 -0.79 14.81 27.65
C LYS A 560 -2.04 14.03 27.23
N ARG A 561 -2.90 14.65 26.42
CA ARG A 561 -4.22 14.09 26.08
C ARG A 561 -4.12 12.95 25.06
N ILE A 562 -3.15 13.01 24.14
CA ILE A 562 -3.11 12.11 22.98
C ILE A 562 -1.72 11.50 22.82
N PRO A 563 -1.61 10.16 22.90
CA PRO A 563 -0.33 9.46 22.79
C PRO A 563 0.45 9.76 21.49
N SER A 564 -0.24 9.78 20.34
CA SER A 564 0.38 10.02 19.03
C SER A 564 0.91 11.45 18.85
N ALA A 565 0.42 12.43 19.62
CA ALA A 565 0.89 13.82 19.54
C ALA A 565 2.35 13.95 19.98
N LYS A 566 2.77 13.19 20.99
CA LYS A 566 4.16 13.14 21.51
C LYS A 566 5.14 12.73 20.42
N PHE A 567 4.81 11.66 19.71
CA PHE A 567 5.63 11.09 18.65
C PHE A 567 5.70 11.99 17.41
N ASN A 568 4.55 12.55 17.01
CA ASN A 568 4.48 13.45 15.88
C ASN A 568 5.23 14.78 16.11
N LEU A 569 5.16 15.33 17.32
CA LEU A 569 5.94 16.51 17.68
C LEU A 569 7.44 16.19 17.66
N LEU A 570 7.86 15.06 18.24
CA LEU A 570 9.25 14.60 18.18
C LEU A 570 9.74 14.46 16.72
N ARG A 571 8.92 13.87 15.85
CA ARG A 571 9.26 13.71 14.42
C ARG A 571 9.46 15.06 13.72
N LEU A 572 8.58 16.04 13.99
CA LEU A 572 8.68 17.38 13.42
C LEU A 572 9.94 18.12 13.91
N THR A 573 10.21 18.08 15.21
CA THR A 573 11.37 18.77 15.81
C THR A 573 12.69 18.15 15.36
N CYS A 574 12.76 16.82 15.24
CA CYS A 574 13.95 16.13 14.75
C CYS A 574 14.27 16.45 13.29
N HIS A 575 13.26 16.41 12.41
CA HIS A 575 13.49 16.54 10.96
C HIS A 575 13.71 17.98 10.52
N HIS A 576 12.98 18.93 11.11
CA HIS A 576 13.02 20.36 10.71
C HIS A 576 13.73 21.25 11.74
N ARG A 577 14.74 20.70 12.44
CA ARG A 577 15.53 21.41 13.47
C ARG A 577 16.10 22.76 13.00
N SER A 578 16.56 22.84 11.75
CA SER A 578 17.15 24.07 11.19
C SER A 578 16.13 25.10 10.72
N THR A 579 14.86 24.69 10.55
CA THR A 579 13.79 25.56 10.04
C THR A 579 12.98 26.20 11.17
N ILE A 580 12.79 25.49 12.29
CA ILE A 580 11.98 25.97 13.42
C ILE A 580 12.72 27.09 14.17
N PRO A 581 12.05 28.21 14.51
CA PRO A 581 12.63 29.27 15.34
C PRO A 581 13.20 28.73 16.66
N LEU A 582 14.42 29.15 16.98
CA LEU A 582 15.25 28.54 18.04
C LEU A 582 14.58 28.57 19.42
N LYS A 583 13.84 29.63 19.74
CA LYS A 583 13.06 29.75 20.99
C LYS A 583 11.93 28.71 21.09
N ILE A 584 11.21 28.50 19.99
CA ILE A 584 10.10 27.53 19.93
C ILE A 584 10.66 26.10 19.98
N PHE A 585 11.78 25.87 19.30
CA PHE A 585 12.47 24.58 19.29
C PHE A 585 12.93 24.18 20.70
N VAL A 586 13.60 25.06 21.44
CA VAL A 586 14.07 24.77 22.81
C VAL A 586 12.90 24.44 23.74
N ASN A 587 11.85 25.26 23.75
CA ASN A 587 10.65 25.00 24.56
C ASN A 587 10.02 23.64 24.23
N SER A 588 9.97 23.26 22.94
CA SER A 588 9.40 21.98 22.53
C SER A 588 10.22 20.78 23.01
N LEU A 589 11.55 20.90 23.07
CA LEU A 589 12.43 19.84 23.58
C LEU A 589 12.34 19.70 25.10
N GLU A 590 12.22 20.80 25.84
CA GLU A 590 12.04 20.76 27.30
C GLU A 590 10.75 20.03 27.68
N GLU A 591 9.65 20.32 26.98
CA GLU A 591 8.37 19.66 27.23
C GLU A 591 8.41 18.16 26.86
N LEU A 592 9.05 17.80 25.74
CA LEU A 592 9.24 16.40 25.34
C LEU A 592 10.15 15.64 26.33
N LEU A 593 11.18 16.28 26.88
CA LEU A 593 12.06 15.69 27.89
C LEU A 593 11.33 15.44 29.21
N ASN A 594 10.47 16.36 29.64
CA ASN A 594 9.62 16.18 30.81
C ASN A 594 8.70 14.96 30.65
N ILE A 595 8.08 14.82 29.47
CA ILE A 595 7.23 13.66 29.15
C ILE A 595 8.03 12.37 29.10
N PHE A 596 9.24 12.40 28.54
CA PHE A 596 10.14 11.24 28.49
C PHE A 596 10.45 10.70 29.89
N ASN A 597 10.82 11.58 30.83
CA ASN A 597 11.11 11.17 32.20
C ASN A 597 9.89 10.52 32.87
N LYS A 598 8.70 11.13 32.71
CA LYS A 598 7.43 10.57 33.22
C LYS A 598 7.09 9.20 32.64
N CYS A 599 7.30 9.00 31.34
CA CYS A 599 7.07 7.70 30.72
C CYS A 599 8.05 6.63 31.22
N GLN A 600 9.28 7.00 31.60
CA GLN A 600 10.23 6.07 32.22
C GLN A 600 9.83 5.69 33.65
N GLU A 601 9.29 6.64 34.43
CA GLU A 601 8.76 6.38 35.77
C GLU A 601 7.55 5.43 35.70
N TYR A 602 6.59 5.74 34.84
CA TYR A 602 5.39 4.90 34.64
C TYR A 602 5.70 3.45 34.24
N LEU A 603 6.69 3.22 33.35
CA LEU A 603 7.06 1.86 32.97
C LEU A 603 7.74 1.09 34.11
N LYS A 604 8.44 1.77 35.03
CA LYS A 604 9.02 1.13 36.22
C LYS A 604 7.94 0.76 37.22
N GLU A 605 6.99 1.65 37.46
CA GLU A 605 5.84 1.37 38.33
C GLU A 605 5.05 0.13 37.85
N LEU A 606 4.80 0.01 36.54
CA LEU A 606 4.16 -1.18 35.95
C LEU A 606 5.00 -2.47 36.02
N GLU A 607 6.33 -2.35 36.07
CA GLU A 607 7.21 -3.51 36.26
C GLU A 607 7.21 -3.93 37.74
N GLU A 608 7.20 -2.97 38.66
CA GLU A 608 7.09 -3.18 40.11
C GLU A 608 5.71 -3.75 40.53
N GLU A 609 4.61 -3.28 39.93
CA GLU A 609 3.25 -3.82 40.15
C GLU A 609 3.11 -5.27 39.66
N LYS A 610 3.72 -5.60 38.50
CA LYS A 610 3.73 -6.99 38.00
C LYS A 610 4.53 -7.94 38.88
N GLU A 611 5.58 -7.46 39.54
CA GLU A 611 6.34 -8.24 40.52
C GLU A 611 5.54 -8.45 41.83
N LEU A 612 4.56 -7.59 42.12
CA LEU A 612 3.67 -7.69 43.29
C LEU A 612 2.41 -8.53 43.02
N GLU A 613 1.83 -8.46 41.81
CA GLU A 613 0.64 -9.22 41.41
C GLU A 613 0.87 -10.73 41.20
N GLU A 614 2.13 -11.19 41.10
CA GLU A 614 2.44 -12.63 41.20
C GLU A 614 2.20 -13.21 42.62
N GLY A 615 1.80 -12.37 43.59
CA GLY A 615 1.55 -12.74 44.99
C GLY A 615 0.10 -12.76 45.48
N GLU A 616 -0.83 -11.95 44.96
CA GLU A 616 -2.21 -11.88 45.50
C GLU A 616 -3.27 -11.62 44.41
N VAL A 617 -4.35 -12.42 44.45
CA VAL A 617 -5.56 -12.23 43.63
C VAL A 617 -6.51 -11.32 44.39
N GLY A 618 -6.74 -10.11 43.90
CA GLY A 618 -7.75 -9.21 44.46
C GLY A 618 -7.99 -7.97 43.60
N ASN A 619 -9.23 -7.81 43.14
CA ASN A 619 -9.76 -6.69 42.37
C ASN A 619 -9.35 -5.32 42.91
N GLU A 620 -9.02 -4.37 42.02
CA GLU A 620 -9.22 -2.95 42.27
C GLU A 620 -9.54 -2.20 40.98
N GLU A 621 -10.42 -1.21 41.13
CA GLU A 621 -11.12 -0.45 40.08
C GLU A 621 -10.17 0.58 39.44
N GLU A 622 -10.17 0.65 38.11
CA GLU A 622 -9.36 1.58 37.31
C GLU A 622 -9.86 3.04 37.46
N GLU A 623 -9.06 3.90 38.10
CA GLU A 623 -9.11 5.35 37.82
C GLU A 623 -8.15 5.66 36.66
N GLU A 624 -8.73 5.93 35.48
CA GLU A 624 -8.02 6.17 34.23
C GLU A 624 -7.26 7.52 34.21
N GLU A 625 -5.94 7.52 34.37
CA GLU A 625 -5.08 8.58 33.81
C GLU A 625 -4.89 8.36 32.28
N GLU A 626 -5.93 8.64 31.49
CA GLU A 626 -6.05 8.36 30.03
C GLU A 626 -4.92 8.91 29.10
N GLY A 627 -3.92 9.63 29.62
CA GLY A 627 -2.91 10.34 28.82
C GLY A 627 -1.53 9.66 28.67
N ILE A 628 -1.19 8.75 29.57
CA ILE A 628 0.15 8.12 29.66
C ILE A 628 0.09 6.60 29.44
N ASN A 629 -1.10 6.00 29.41
CA ASN A 629 -1.27 4.55 29.64
C ASN A 629 -1.05 3.61 28.44
N ASP A 630 -0.64 4.10 27.25
CA ASP A 630 -0.32 3.18 26.15
C ASP A 630 1.15 2.72 26.25
N LYS A 631 1.37 1.62 26.97
CA LYS A 631 2.68 0.99 27.21
C LYS A 631 3.51 0.83 25.92
N ILE A 632 2.88 0.48 24.81
CA ILE A 632 3.57 0.27 23.51
C ILE A 632 4.09 1.60 22.97
N LEU A 633 3.27 2.65 23.05
CA LEU A 633 3.64 3.99 22.59
C LEU A 633 4.69 4.63 23.49
N CYS A 634 4.61 4.42 24.81
CA CYS A 634 5.63 4.87 25.76
C CYS A 634 6.98 4.20 25.52
N GLN A 635 7.01 2.87 25.33
CA GLN A 635 8.24 2.13 25.01
C GLN A 635 8.85 2.59 23.67
N ALA A 636 8.01 2.78 22.63
CA ALA A 636 8.46 3.27 21.33
C ALA A 636 9.01 4.71 21.42
N PHE A 637 8.33 5.60 22.14
CA PHE A 637 8.76 6.97 22.36
C PHE A 637 10.09 7.03 23.12
N ILE A 638 10.25 6.25 24.19
CA ILE A 638 11.49 6.18 24.96
C ILE A 638 12.66 5.72 24.09
N LYS A 639 12.45 4.68 23.28
CA LYS A 639 13.47 4.18 22.36
C LYS A 639 13.93 5.26 21.37
N GLU A 640 13.00 5.96 20.73
CA GLU A 640 13.32 6.96 19.71
C GLU A 640 13.90 8.25 20.30
N PHE A 641 13.38 8.70 21.46
CA PHE A 641 13.97 9.85 22.17
C PHE A 641 15.36 9.51 22.74
N GLY A 642 15.58 8.27 23.18
CA GLY A 642 16.89 7.76 23.61
C GLY A 642 17.94 7.84 22.51
N LYS A 643 17.63 7.34 21.30
CA LYS A 643 18.50 7.48 20.11
C LYS A 643 18.86 8.95 19.82
N LEU A 644 17.88 9.85 19.94
CA LEU A 644 18.12 11.29 19.73
C LEU A 644 19.06 11.86 20.81
N LYS A 645 18.87 11.46 22.06
CA LYS A 645 19.72 11.90 23.19
C LYS A 645 21.17 11.46 22.97
N GLU A 646 21.38 10.21 22.55
CA GLU A 646 22.72 9.68 22.19
C GLU A 646 23.35 10.49 21.06
N LEU A 647 22.63 10.73 19.95
CA LEU A 647 23.13 11.56 18.84
C LEU A 647 23.44 13.01 19.25
N MET A 648 22.65 13.58 20.16
CA MET A 648 22.91 14.92 20.72
C MET A 648 24.13 14.94 21.64
N GLU A 649 24.39 13.87 22.39
CA GLU A 649 25.57 13.71 23.23
C GLU A 649 26.83 13.47 22.38
N GLU A 650 26.76 12.63 21.35
CA GLU A 650 27.83 12.43 20.37
C GLU A 650 28.22 13.74 19.64
N ALA A 651 27.22 14.54 19.25
CA ALA A 651 27.44 15.87 18.65
C ALA A 651 28.01 16.91 19.64
N LYS A 652 27.84 16.70 20.95
CA LYS A 652 28.50 17.51 22.00
C LYS A 652 29.95 17.07 22.20
N ILE A 653 30.24 15.76 22.14
CA ILE A 653 31.60 15.22 22.23
C ILE A 653 32.48 15.71 21.07
N SER A 654 31.91 15.93 19.88
CA SER A 654 32.63 16.51 18.74
C SER A 654 32.90 18.02 18.85
N ARG A 655 32.28 18.73 19.81
CA ARG A 655 32.45 20.17 20.06
C ARG A 655 33.24 20.45 21.35
N GLY A 656 34.30 19.67 21.60
CA GLY A 656 35.32 19.96 22.62
C GLY A 656 36.28 21.11 22.25
N GLY A 657 35.82 22.13 21.54
CA GLY A 657 36.57 23.36 21.24
C GLY A 657 35.67 24.56 21.50
N GLY A 658 36.11 25.47 22.37
CA GLY A 658 35.30 26.54 22.98
C GLY A 658 34.55 27.48 22.02
N PRO A 659 33.63 28.31 22.55
CA PRO A 659 32.75 29.14 21.74
C PRO A 659 33.53 30.21 20.97
N PRO A 660 33.21 30.47 19.69
CA PRO A 660 33.73 31.65 19.00
C PRO A 660 33.05 32.92 19.58
N PRO A 661 33.75 34.06 19.66
CA PRO A 661 33.24 35.26 20.29
C PRO A 661 32.12 35.91 19.46
N LEU A 662 31.11 36.44 20.16
CA LEU A 662 30.09 37.33 19.60
C LEU A 662 30.70 38.72 19.30
N PRO A 663 30.50 39.31 18.11
CA PRO A 663 30.79 40.72 17.90
C PRO A 663 29.65 41.59 18.44
N GLN A 664 29.99 42.49 19.36
CA GLN A 664 29.14 43.60 19.82
C GLN A 664 29.05 44.72 18.77
N GLN A 665 27.96 45.48 18.84
CA GLN A 665 27.49 46.51 17.91
C GLN A 665 28.35 47.79 17.82
N LEU A 666 28.34 48.46 16.67
CA LEU A 666 28.44 49.94 16.55
C LEU A 666 27.84 50.48 15.23
N SER A 667 26.75 51.26 15.41
CA SER A 667 26.30 52.50 14.72
C SER A 667 26.60 52.82 13.23
N THR A 668 25.50 53.06 12.50
CA THR A 668 25.21 54.16 11.52
C THR A 668 26.25 54.60 10.49
N SER A 669 25.95 54.44 9.20
CA SER A 669 25.74 55.53 8.21
C SER A 669 25.82 55.03 6.75
N SER A 670 25.14 55.78 5.88
CA SER A 670 24.90 55.60 4.45
C SER A 670 26.14 55.73 3.53
N SER A 671 26.27 54.84 2.53
CA SER A 671 26.63 55.15 1.12
C SER A 671 26.97 53.88 0.31
N THR A 672 26.32 53.70 -0.84
CA THR A 672 26.71 52.82 -1.98
C THR A 672 27.97 53.35 -2.71
N PRO A 673 28.55 52.66 -3.72
CA PRO A 673 28.81 51.23 -3.97
C PRO A 673 30.31 50.97 -4.36
N SER A 674 30.75 49.72 -4.56
CA SER A 674 31.74 49.29 -5.60
C SER A 674 32.19 47.84 -5.45
N ILE A 675 32.31 47.19 -6.59
CA ILE A 675 32.75 45.81 -6.87
C ILE A 675 34.26 45.63 -6.57
N THR A 676 34.66 44.59 -5.82
CA THR A 676 35.75 43.65 -6.20
C THR A 676 35.88 42.45 -5.25
N SER A 677 35.68 41.25 -5.81
CA SER A 677 36.33 39.95 -5.59
C SER A 677 36.97 39.61 -4.22
N CYS A 678 36.52 38.51 -3.60
CA CYS A 678 37.39 37.35 -3.40
C CYS A 678 36.58 36.07 -3.11
N SER A 679 37.09 34.98 -3.65
CA SER A 679 36.56 33.62 -3.78
C SER A 679 36.53 32.80 -2.48
N SER A 680 35.45 32.04 -2.26
CA SER A 680 35.48 30.83 -1.43
C SER A 680 34.93 29.62 -2.20
N LYS A 681 35.67 28.53 -2.06
CA LYS A 681 35.71 27.33 -2.90
C LYS A 681 34.62 26.33 -2.50
N GLU A 682 33.38 26.54 -2.91
CA GLU A 682 32.35 25.48 -2.89
C GLU A 682 31.54 25.38 -4.20
N SER A 683 31.80 26.25 -5.18
CA SER A 683 31.19 26.17 -6.51
C SER A 683 32.05 25.39 -7.53
N CYS A 684 33.35 25.19 -7.26
CA CYS A 684 34.27 24.64 -8.28
C CYS A 684 34.20 23.12 -8.48
N THR A 685 33.65 22.31 -7.58
CA THR A 685 33.56 20.85 -7.82
C THR A 685 32.37 20.47 -8.71
N ASN A 686 31.25 21.19 -8.57
CA ASN A 686 30.07 21.01 -9.44
C ASN A 686 30.25 21.68 -10.81
N PHE A 687 30.98 22.80 -10.89
CA PHE A 687 31.24 23.49 -12.16
C PHE A 687 32.33 22.79 -13.01
N LEU A 688 33.37 22.20 -12.39
CA LEU A 688 34.37 21.41 -13.12
C LEU A 688 33.83 20.06 -13.63
N MET A 689 32.86 19.45 -12.93
CA MET A 689 32.18 18.25 -13.42
C MET A 689 31.21 18.56 -14.57
N ALA A 690 30.53 19.71 -14.55
CA ALA A 690 29.64 20.13 -15.64
C ALA A 690 30.40 20.39 -16.96
N ASN A 691 31.59 20.98 -16.90
CA ASN A 691 32.43 21.24 -18.08
C ASN A 691 33.05 19.98 -18.70
N LEU A 692 33.04 18.82 -18.02
CA LEU A 692 33.47 17.55 -18.59
C LEU A 692 32.33 16.79 -19.30
N ILE A 693 31.08 17.23 -19.09
CA ILE A 693 29.87 16.51 -19.50
C ILE A 693 29.19 17.15 -20.71
N MET A 694 29.32 18.47 -20.88
CA MET A 694 28.79 19.26 -22.00
C MET A 694 29.94 19.97 -22.73
N GLN A 695 29.98 19.86 -24.06
CA GLN A 695 31.05 20.48 -24.85
C GLN A 695 30.74 21.97 -25.07
N ALA A 696 31.61 22.86 -24.61
CA ALA A 696 31.48 24.28 -24.90
C ALA A 696 31.80 24.57 -26.38
N ILE A 697 30.88 25.24 -27.08
CA ILE A 697 31.00 25.63 -28.49
C ILE A 697 31.07 27.15 -28.54
N ASN A 698 32.25 27.67 -28.86
CA ASN A 698 32.54 29.10 -28.77
C ASN A 698 32.76 29.75 -30.15
N THR A 699 32.95 28.96 -31.20
CA THR A 699 33.17 29.47 -32.57
C THR A 699 32.30 28.76 -33.60
N ARG A 700 32.10 29.41 -34.75
CA ARG A 700 31.32 28.84 -35.88
C ARG A 700 31.91 27.54 -36.41
N GLU A 701 33.24 27.46 -36.53
CA GLU A 701 33.92 26.23 -36.96
C GLU A 701 33.68 25.08 -35.97
N GLN A 702 33.76 25.35 -34.66
CA GLN A 702 33.46 24.35 -33.63
C GLN A 702 31.99 23.91 -33.64
N PHE A 703 31.07 24.82 -33.96
CA PHE A 703 29.65 24.49 -34.11
C PHE A 703 29.42 23.58 -35.31
N GLU A 704 30.01 23.90 -36.47
CA GLU A 704 29.92 23.09 -37.69
C GLU A 704 30.59 21.72 -37.53
N ASP A 705 31.74 21.65 -36.86
CA ASP A 705 32.41 20.39 -36.56
C ASP A 705 31.59 19.54 -35.58
N PHE A 706 30.99 20.15 -34.55
CA PHE A 706 30.19 19.43 -33.55
C PHE A 706 28.94 18.79 -34.17
N ILE A 707 28.17 19.55 -34.97
CA ILE A 707 26.95 19.02 -35.62
C ILE A 707 27.24 17.99 -36.71
N ASN A 708 28.44 18.02 -37.29
CA ASN A 708 28.88 17.11 -38.35
C ASN A 708 29.71 15.91 -37.84
N SER A 709 30.13 15.92 -36.57
CA SER A 709 30.88 14.82 -35.95
C SER A 709 30.03 13.54 -35.82
N ASP A 710 30.65 12.38 -36.08
CA ASP A 710 30.09 11.01 -36.09
C ASP A 710 28.55 10.90 -36.15
N GLY A 711 28.02 10.66 -37.36
CA GLY A 711 26.59 10.62 -37.69
C GLY A 711 25.77 9.47 -37.09
N LYS A 712 26.24 8.88 -35.98
CA LYS A 712 25.60 7.79 -35.24
C LYS A 712 24.83 8.27 -34.00
N PHE A 713 25.21 9.42 -33.42
CA PHE A 713 24.59 9.98 -32.22
C PHE A 713 23.82 11.28 -32.52
N THR A 714 22.77 11.55 -31.76
CA THR A 714 22.04 12.82 -31.88
C THR A 714 22.79 13.91 -31.12
N LYS A 715 23.09 15.03 -31.78
CA LYS A 715 23.83 16.17 -31.23
C LYS A 715 22.84 17.23 -30.79
N LEU A 716 22.82 17.59 -29.52
CA LEU A 716 21.95 18.64 -28.98
C LEU A 716 22.79 19.88 -28.70
N VAL A 717 22.41 21.03 -29.26
CA VAL A 717 23.08 22.30 -28.98
C VAL A 717 22.15 23.19 -28.16
N LEU A 718 22.54 23.46 -26.91
CA LEU A 718 21.85 24.38 -26.01
C LEU A 718 22.35 25.80 -26.24
N PHE A 719 21.49 26.64 -26.82
CA PHE A 719 21.63 28.09 -26.84
C PHE A 719 21.25 28.65 -25.48
N SER A 720 22.24 29.20 -24.79
CA SER A 720 22.13 29.68 -23.42
C SER A 720 22.50 31.17 -23.32
N ALA A 721 22.09 31.80 -22.21
CA ALA A 721 22.51 33.12 -21.81
C ALA A 721 22.80 33.11 -20.32
N SER A 722 23.84 33.84 -19.91
CA SER A 722 24.34 33.88 -18.54
C SER A 722 23.35 34.45 -17.53
N TRP A 723 22.41 35.28 -17.99
CA TRP A 723 21.38 35.92 -17.16
C TRP A 723 20.07 35.10 -17.02
N SER A 724 19.95 33.95 -17.69
CA SER A 724 18.73 33.14 -17.70
C SER A 724 18.81 31.96 -16.72
N GLU A 725 18.10 32.04 -15.59
CA GLU A 725 18.00 30.94 -14.61
C GLU A 725 17.45 29.65 -15.23
N ALA A 726 16.54 29.78 -16.20
CA ALA A 726 16.00 28.66 -16.97
C ALA A 726 17.08 27.87 -17.73
N CYS A 727 18.21 28.49 -18.10
CA CYS A 727 19.35 27.76 -18.67
C CYS A 727 20.09 26.95 -17.61
N THR A 728 20.24 27.49 -16.40
CA THR A 728 20.92 26.80 -15.29
C THR A 728 20.13 25.60 -14.77
N ASP A 729 18.79 25.66 -14.83
CA ASP A 729 17.94 24.52 -14.52
C ASP A 729 18.02 23.44 -15.60
N TYR A 730 18.23 23.82 -16.87
CA TYR A 730 18.50 22.85 -17.95
C TYR A 730 19.83 22.14 -17.76
N ASP A 731 20.88 22.86 -17.35
CA ASP A 731 22.20 22.27 -17.06
C ASP A 731 22.09 21.18 -15.97
N LYS A 732 21.34 21.45 -14.89
CA LYS A 732 21.09 20.46 -13.81
C LYS A 732 20.27 19.26 -14.29
N LEU A 733 19.21 19.50 -15.04
CA LEU A 733 18.37 18.44 -15.60
C LEU A 733 19.16 17.53 -16.55
N ILE A 734 20.05 18.11 -17.37
CA ILE A 734 20.91 17.35 -18.26
C ILE A 734 21.89 16.46 -17.48
N LEU A 735 22.43 16.96 -16.36
CA LEU A 735 23.30 16.18 -15.48
C LEU A 735 22.55 15.02 -14.80
N GLU A 736 21.32 15.24 -14.35
CA GLU A 736 20.45 14.20 -13.79
C GLU A 736 20.15 13.11 -14.83
N LEU A 737 19.77 13.51 -16.05
CA LEU A 737 19.39 12.59 -17.13
C LEU A 737 20.55 11.74 -17.66
N LYS A 738 21.80 12.21 -17.53
CA LYS A 738 22.98 11.44 -17.93
C LYS A 738 23.35 10.35 -16.91
N ASN A 739 22.90 10.48 -15.66
CA ASN A 739 23.13 9.50 -14.58
C ASN A 739 22.07 8.38 -14.54
N GLU A 740 20.91 8.60 -15.16
CA GLU A 740 19.83 7.62 -15.28
C GLU A 740 20.05 6.68 -16.48
N LYS A 741 20.26 5.38 -16.23
CA LYS A 741 20.50 4.35 -17.29
C LYS A 741 19.35 4.16 -18.29
N GLU A 742 18.19 4.77 -18.03
CA GLU A 742 16.94 4.58 -18.78
C GLU A 742 16.90 5.38 -20.10
N TYR A 743 17.75 6.40 -20.26
CA TYR A 743 17.71 7.34 -21.39
C TYR A 743 18.80 7.12 -22.45
N GLY A 744 19.51 5.99 -22.40
CA GLY A 744 20.56 5.61 -23.37
C GLY A 744 21.82 6.50 -23.32
N THR A 745 22.94 6.01 -23.84
CA THR A 745 24.22 6.75 -23.91
C THR A 745 24.45 7.44 -25.27
N ASP A 746 23.44 7.44 -26.14
CA ASP A 746 23.59 7.68 -27.58
C ASP A 746 23.29 9.13 -28.02
N TYR A 747 23.59 10.10 -27.17
CA TYR A 747 23.44 11.52 -27.45
C TYR A 747 24.59 12.34 -26.86
N GLU A 748 24.95 13.43 -27.53
CA GLU A 748 25.96 14.38 -27.06
C GLU A 748 25.37 15.79 -26.99
N ILE A 749 25.79 16.55 -25.98
CA ILE A 749 25.25 17.88 -25.71
C ILE A 749 26.37 18.90 -25.77
N GLY A 750 26.21 19.86 -26.68
CA GLY A 750 27.02 21.06 -26.80
C GLY A 750 26.30 22.27 -26.22
N LYS A 751 27.03 23.21 -25.64
CA LYS A 751 26.51 24.47 -25.10
C LYS A 751 27.10 25.64 -25.85
N LEU A 752 26.24 26.53 -26.32
CA LEU A 752 26.59 27.72 -27.09
C LEU A 752 25.95 28.95 -26.45
N VAL A 753 26.71 30.02 -26.26
CA VAL A 753 26.21 31.29 -25.70
C VAL A 753 25.68 32.13 -26.85
N ALA A 754 24.37 32.40 -26.86
CA ALA A 754 23.68 32.97 -28.01
C ALA A 754 24.11 34.41 -28.33
N GLU A 755 24.49 35.19 -27.31
CA GLU A 755 24.96 36.58 -27.47
C GLU A 755 26.32 36.66 -28.16
N GLU A 756 27.23 35.73 -27.83
CA GLU A 756 28.59 35.68 -28.40
C GLU A 756 28.60 35.13 -29.84
N ASN A 757 27.56 34.37 -30.20
CA ASN A 757 27.39 33.72 -31.50
C ASN A 757 26.10 34.19 -32.18
N GLU A 758 25.88 35.51 -32.20
CA GLU A 758 24.63 36.13 -32.67
C GLU A 758 24.35 35.80 -34.15
N GLU A 759 25.39 35.63 -34.97
CA GLU A 759 25.26 35.22 -36.38
C GLU A 759 24.60 33.84 -36.52
N ILE A 760 25.02 32.87 -35.70
CA ILE A 760 24.46 31.51 -35.68
C ILE A 760 23.05 31.54 -35.08
N ALA A 761 22.85 32.31 -34.00
CA ALA A 761 21.54 32.48 -33.39
C ALA A 761 20.53 33.12 -34.37
N LYS A 762 20.95 34.09 -35.18
CA LYS A 762 20.14 34.71 -36.25
C LYS A 762 19.86 33.76 -37.40
N GLU A 763 20.88 33.03 -37.87
CA GLU A 763 20.76 32.06 -38.97
C GLU A 763 19.72 30.98 -38.64
N TYR A 764 19.77 30.44 -37.42
CA TYR A 764 18.81 29.46 -36.93
C TYR A 764 17.57 30.09 -36.26
N GLN A 765 17.40 31.42 -36.31
CA GLN A 765 16.23 32.14 -35.79
C GLN A 765 15.88 31.81 -34.32
N VAL A 766 16.85 31.90 -33.42
CA VAL A 766 16.66 31.76 -31.97
C VAL A 766 16.06 33.04 -31.39
N LYS A 767 14.80 32.99 -30.95
CA LYS A 767 14.03 34.15 -30.47
C LYS A 767 13.99 34.30 -28.95
N SER A 768 14.19 33.20 -28.23
CA SER A 768 14.16 33.14 -26.76
C SER A 768 15.23 32.18 -26.25
N ILE A 769 15.57 32.28 -24.97
CA ILE A 769 16.64 31.50 -24.34
C ILE A 769 16.10 30.96 -23.01
N PRO A 770 16.34 29.70 -22.61
CA PRO A 770 17.13 28.66 -23.30
C PRO A 770 16.44 28.16 -24.57
N THR A 771 17.22 27.86 -25.61
CA THR A 771 16.73 27.11 -26.78
C THR A 771 17.63 25.93 -27.06
N ILE A 772 17.09 24.72 -27.18
CA ILE A 772 17.84 23.51 -27.57
C ILE A 772 17.53 23.22 -29.02
N LEU A 773 18.58 23.05 -29.84
CA LEU A 773 18.48 22.61 -31.22
C LEU A 773 19.07 21.21 -31.34
N ALA A 774 18.31 20.27 -31.89
CA ALA A 774 18.73 18.89 -32.09
C ALA A 774 19.19 18.67 -33.55
N PHE A 775 20.36 18.07 -33.73
CA PHE A 775 20.98 17.81 -35.02
C PHE A 775 21.34 16.32 -35.20
N GLN A 776 21.21 15.82 -36.42
CA GLN A 776 21.73 14.50 -36.81
C GLN A 776 22.30 14.59 -38.23
N LYS A 777 23.55 14.14 -38.41
CA LYS A 777 24.29 14.24 -39.68
C LYS A 777 24.28 15.67 -40.27
N GLY A 778 24.48 16.69 -39.41
CA GLY A 778 24.51 18.09 -39.81
C GLY A 778 23.15 18.74 -40.13
N LYS A 779 22.03 18.01 -40.03
CA LYS A 779 20.68 18.56 -40.28
C LYS A 779 19.92 18.79 -38.97
N LEU A 780 19.27 19.94 -38.86
CA LEU A 780 18.39 20.28 -37.74
C LEU A 780 17.12 19.42 -37.79
N ILE A 781 16.82 18.67 -36.73
CA ILE A 781 15.65 17.79 -36.61
C ILE A 781 14.54 18.43 -35.80
N ASP A 782 14.88 19.01 -34.64
CA ASP A 782 13.89 19.51 -33.69
C ASP A 782 14.43 20.70 -32.90
N ARG A 783 13.52 21.48 -32.31
CA ARG A 783 13.84 22.65 -31.49
C ARG A 783 12.96 22.74 -30.25
N ILE A 784 13.57 23.05 -29.12
CA ILE A 784 12.86 23.33 -27.87
C ILE A 784 13.17 24.76 -27.46
N GLU A 785 12.18 25.64 -27.53
CA GLU A 785 12.28 27.03 -27.07
C GLU A 785 11.69 27.13 -25.64
N GLY A 786 12.49 27.62 -24.71
CA GLY A 786 12.16 27.74 -23.29
C GLY A 786 12.38 26.46 -22.46
N PHE A 787 12.21 26.55 -21.14
CA PHE A 787 12.44 25.46 -20.20
C PHE A 787 11.28 24.47 -20.11
N ILE A 788 11.37 23.37 -20.85
CA ILE A 788 10.33 22.34 -20.94
C ILE A 788 10.95 20.94 -20.73
N PRO A 789 11.05 20.47 -19.47
CA PRO A 789 11.71 19.20 -19.12
C PRO A 789 11.08 17.97 -19.76
N ILE A 790 9.75 17.95 -19.87
CA ILE A 790 9.01 16.84 -20.47
C ILE A 790 9.38 16.70 -21.95
N LYS A 791 9.48 17.82 -22.69
CA LYS A 791 9.91 17.81 -24.09
C LYS A 791 11.36 17.41 -24.26
N LEU A 792 12.25 17.76 -23.32
CA LEU A 792 13.64 17.29 -23.39
C LEU A 792 13.73 15.78 -23.13
N LYS A 793 13.03 15.26 -22.12
CA LYS A 793 12.96 13.80 -21.86
C LYS A 793 12.32 13.08 -23.04
N GLU A 794 11.23 13.61 -23.60
CA GLU A 794 10.63 13.12 -24.83
C GLU A 794 11.58 13.21 -26.02
N LEU A 795 12.42 14.25 -26.14
CA LEU A 795 13.40 14.41 -27.22
C LEU A 795 14.59 13.48 -27.05
N LEU A 796 14.95 13.10 -25.83
CA LEU A 796 16.01 12.11 -25.53
C LEU A 796 15.49 10.68 -25.70
N ILE A 797 14.26 10.42 -25.25
CA ILE A 797 13.54 9.19 -25.56
C ILE A 797 13.31 9.14 -27.06
N LYS A 798 12.93 10.23 -27.73
CA LYS A 798 12.79 10.30 -29.18
C LYS A 798 14.14 10.23 -29.87
N SER A 799 15.24 10.78 -29.38
CA SER A 799 16.53 10.65 -30.10
C SER A 799 17.06 9.22 -30.02
N THR A 800 16.84 8.54 -28.88
CA THR A 800 17.03 7.09 -28.75
C THR A 800 16.01 6.31 -29.59
N PHE A 801 14.76 6.76 -29.66
CA PHE A 801 13.69 6.14 -30.46
C PHE A 801 13.64 6.56 -31.93
N ASP A 802 14.32 7.61 -32.39
CA ASP A 802 14.36 8.23 -33.73
C ASP A 802 15.70 7.87 -34.39
N ALA A 803 16.74 7.54 -33.61
CA ALA A 803 17.68 6.52 -34.06
C ALA A 803 16.96 5.19 -34.40
N ILE A 804 15.83 4.89 -33.73
CA ILE A 804 14.96 3.73 -34.00
C ILE A 804 13.78 4.06 -34.98
N ALA A 805 13.39 5.33 -35.16
CA ALA A 805 12.16 5.81 -35.82
C ALA A 805 12.38 6.87 -36.92
N ALA A 806 13.63 7.22 -37.27
CA ALA A 806 14.02 7.50 -38.65
C ALA A 806 13.76 6.28 -39.59
N LYS A 807 13.28 5.16 -39.01
CA LYS A 807 12.64 4.03 -39.69
C LYS A 807 11.11 4.13 -39.80
N LYS A 808 10.45 5.14 -39.22
CA LYS A 808 9.01 5.07 -38.90
C LYS A 808 8.27 6.41 -38.74
N GLU A 809 8.65 7.43 -39.50
CA GLU A 809 7.87 8.68 -39.67
C GLU A 809 6.50 8.41 -40.35
N ASN A 810 5.57 9.38 -40.29
CA ASN A 810 4.25 9.41 -40.95
C ASN A 810 3.12 8.56 -40.36
N ILE A 811 2.60 8.88 -39.17
CA ILE A 811 1.14 8.90 -38.94
C ILE A 811 0.84 10.07 -38.00
N ASP A 812 1.29 11.25 -38.41
CA ASP A 812 0.47 12.44 -38.22
C ASP A 812 -0.88 12.21 -38.89
N LYS A 813 -1.82 13.06 -38.48
CA LYS A 813 -3.09 13.37 -39.12
C LYS A 813 -4.25 12.55 -38.58
N LEU A 814 -5.06 13.31 -37.83
CA LEU A 814 -6.45 13.11 -37.46
C LEU A 814 -6.59 12.48 -36.05
N ARG A 815 -6.45 13.19 -34.93
CA ARG A 815 -7.19 14.40 -34.53
C ARG A 815 -8.60 14.47 -35.14
N GLU A 816 -9.56 14.80 -34.30
CA GLU A 816 -10.85 15.34 -34.74
C GLU A 816 -11.89 14.33 -35.23
N THR A 817 -12.22 13.41 -34.35
CA THR A 817 -13.64 13.23 -34.02
C THR A 817 -13.75 12.97 -32.53
N ALA A 818 -14.42 13.85 -31.77
CA ALA A 818 -15.42 13.44 -30.78
C ALA A 818 -15.75 14.60 -29.82
N GLU A 819 -16.76 15.39 -30.18
CA GLU A 819 -17.77 15.85 -29.24
C GLU A 819 -19.14 15.51 -29.85
N LYS A 820 -20.13 15.18 -28.99
CA LYS A 820 -21.58 14.97 -29.26
C LYS A 820 -21.94 13.50 -29.52
N THR A 821 -21.85 12.58 -28.55
CA THR A 821 -22.61 12.41 -27.29
C THR A 821 -24.13 12.29 -27.42
N GLU A 822 -24.64 11.16 -26.90
CA GLU A 822 -25.88 10.99 -26.14
C GLU A 822 -27.17 10.54 -26.84
N GLY A 823 -27.04 9.87 -28.00
CA GLY A 823 -28.04 8.89 -28.47
C GLY A 823 -27.67 7.42 -28.21
N GLU A 824 -26.45 7.16 -27.71
CA GLU A 824 -25.69 5.92 -27.95
C GLU A 824 -25.80 4.83 -26.86
N VAL A 825 -26.32 5.15 -25.67
CA VAL A 825 -26.18 4.25 -24.49
C VAL A 825 -27.03 2.96 -24.57
N LYS A 826 -28.11 2.93 -25.37
CA LYS A 826 -28.86 1.67 -25.62
C LYS A 826 -28.34 0.85 -26.80
N SER A 827 -27.52 1.44 -27.66
CA SER A 827 -26.85 0.73 -28.76
C SER A 827 -25.53 0.12 -28.32
N GLU A 828 -24.83 0.71 -27.34
CA GLU A 828 -23.49 0.27 -26.92
C GLU A 828 -23.47 -1.07 -26.18
N GLU A 829 -24.43 -1.36 -25.29
CA GLU A 829 -24.51 -2.67 -24.62
C GLU A 829 -24.72 -3.81 -25.63
N LYS A 830 -25.58 -3.57 -26.63
CA LYS A 830 -25.84 -4.53 -27.72
C LYS A 830 -24.63 -4.68 -28.64
N GLN A 831 -23.92 -3.59 -28.94
CA GLN A 831 -22.69 -3.62 -29.73
C GLN A 831 -21.54 -4.31 -29.00
N GLN A 832 -21.44 -4.18 -27.68
CA GLN A 832 -20.41 -4.84 -26.88
C GLN A 832 -20.67 -6.35 -26.77
N GLU A 833 -21.92 -6.79 -26.62
CA GLU A 833 -22.29 -8.20 -26.69
C GLU A 833 -22.01 -8.80 -28.08
N GLU A 834 -22.39 -8.11 -29.16
CA GLU A 834 -22.09 -8.53 -30.54
C GLU A 834 -20.58 -8.59 -30.81
N LEU A 835 -19.79 -7.66 -30.26
CA LEU A 835 -18.33 -7.66 -30.35
C LEU A 835 -17.75 -8.86 -29.58
N ASN A 836 -18.19 -9.13 -28.36
CA ASN A 836 -17.71 -10.27 -27.58
C ASN A 836 -17.99 -11.61 -28.27
N GLU A 837 -19.17 -11.77 -28.89
CA GLU A 837 -19.47 -12.96 -29.70
C GLU A 837 -18.57 -13.05 -30.96
N ARG A 838 -18.25 -11.91 -31.57
CA ARG A 838 -17.33 -11.85 -32.71
C ARG A 838 -15.89 -12.22 -32.31
N LEU A 839 -15.41 -11.72 -31.17
CA LEU A 839 -14.09 -12.05 -30.62
C LEU A 839 -14.00 -13.56 -30.31
N LYS A 840 -15.02 -14.11 -29.65
CA LYS A 840 -15.08 -15.55 -29.34
C LYS A 840 -15.05 -16.40 -30.61
N ARG A 841 -15.73 -15.99 -31.68
CA ARG A 841 -15.66 -16.66 -33.00
C ARG A 841 -14.28 -16.56 -33.65
N LEU A 842 -13.60 -15.41 -33.52
CA LEU A 842 -12.26 -15.23 -34.07
C LEU A 842 -11.21 -16.04 -33.33
N ILE A 843 -11.28 -16.09 -31.99
CA ILE A 843 -10.39 -16.88 -31.15
C ILE A 843 -10.52 -18.38 -31.45
N ASN A 844 -11.75 -18.87 -31.62
CA ASN A 844 -12.05 -20.27 -31.88
C ASN A 844 -12.09 -20.62 -33.38
N LYS A 845 -11.58 -19.75 -34.25
CA LYS A 845 -11.68 -19.97 -35.71
C LYS A 845 -10.87 -21.18 -36.16
N GLU A 846 -9.70 -21.35 -35.58
CA GLU A 846 -8.80 -22.48 -35.82
C GLU A 846 -8.18 -22.91 -34.49
N ARG A 847 -7.70 -24.15 -34.46
CA ARG A 847 -7.18 -24.78 -33.24
C ARG A 847 -6.04 -23.98 -32.60
N LEU A 848 -5.19 -23.35 -33.44
CA LEU A 848 -4.14 -22.44 -33.00
C LEU A 848 -4.29 -21.11 -33.74
N THR A 849 -4.68 -20.06 -33.02
CA THR A 849 -4.98 -18.74 -33.56
C THR A 849 -4.02 -17.69 -32.99
N LEU A 850 -3.35 -16.97 -33.88
CA LEU A 850 -2.39 -15.92 -33.54
C LEU A 850 -2.92 -14.55 -33.95
N PHE A 851 -3.18 -13.70 -32.95
CA PHE A 851 -3.46 -12.29 -33.15
C PHE A 851 -2.15 -11.51 -33.17
N MET A 852 -1.79 -10.96 -34.32
CA MET A 852 -0.49 -10.34 -34.54
C MET A 852 -0.61 -9.04 -35.33
N LYS A 853 0.46 -8.24 -35.32
CA LYS A 853 0.55 -7.03 -36.15
C LYS A 853 1.15 -7.43 -37.50
N GLY A 854 0.38 -7.34 -38.58
CA GLY A 854 0.74 -7.82 -39.92
C GLY A 854 0.31 -9.27 -40.17
N SER A 855 0.84 -9.87 -41.23
CA SER A 855 0.59 -11.27 -41.61
C SER A 855 1.84 -12.14 -41.42
N PRO A 856 1.74 -13.49 -41.48
CA PRO A 856 2.91 -14.38 -41.42
C PRO A 856 3.95 -14.16 -42.52
N THR A 857 3.54 -13.60 -43.66
CA THR A 857 4.43 -13.25 -44.77
C THR A 857 5.00 -11.84 -44.58
N GLU A 858 4.25 -10.94 -43.95
CA GLU A 858 4.64 -9.55 -43.72
C GLU A 858 4.31 -9.09 -42.28
N PRO A 859 5.08 -9.53 -41.26
CA PRO A 859 4.88 -9.11 -39.88
C PRO A 859 5.35 -7.65 -39.68
N LYS A 860 4.51 -6.82 -39.06
CA LYS A 860 4.70 -5.36 -38.90
C LYS A 860 5.22 -4.95 -37.51
N CYS A 861 5.57 -5.93 -36.67
CA CYS A 861 6.13 -5.73 -35.32
C CYS A 861 7.17 -6.81 -35.03
N GLY A 862 8.28 -6.45 -34.36
CA GLY A 862 9.37 -7.38 -34.05
C GLY A 862 8.92 -8.60 -33.25
N PHE A 863 8.05 -8.40 -32.26
CA PHE A 863 7.47 -9.50 -31.47
C PHE A 863 6.57 -10.42 -32.32
N SER A 864 5.80 -9.84 -33.24
CA SER A 864 4.98 -10.59 -34.21
C SER A 864 5.85 -11.35 -35.23
N GLN A 865 6.98 -10.80 -35.64
CA GLN A 865 7.93 -11.50 -36.50
C GLN A 865 8.62 -12.65 -35.75
N GLN A 866 9.00 -12.42 -34.49
CA GLN A 866 9.64 -13.42 -33.64
C GLN A 866 8.71 -14.61 -33.39
N ILE A 867 7.44 -14.39 -33.06
CA ILE A 867 6.50 -15.48 -32.83
C ILE A 867 6.21 -16.28 -34.12
N VAL A 868 6.09 -15.61 -35.26
CA VAL A 868 5.92 -16.29 -36.57
C VAL A 868 7.15 -17.12 -36.92
N LYS A 869 8.35 -16.60 -36.70
CA LYS A 869 9.60 -17.35 -36.90
C LYS A 869 9.68 -18.55 -35.97
N LEU A 870 9.32 -18.38 -34.70
CA LEU A 870 9.32 -19.43 -33.69
C LEU A 870 8.35 -20.56 -34.06
N LEU A 871 7.12 -20.22 -34.46
CA LEU A 871 6.11 -21.20 -34.88
C LEU A 871 6.51 -21.91 -36.19
N LYS A 872 7.04 -21.18 -37.18
CA LYS A 872 7.54 -21.76 -38.43
C LYS A 872 8.75 -22.67 -38.22
N ALA A 873 9.68 -22.32 -37.32
CA ALA A 873 10.84 -23.14 -37.00
C ALA A 873 10.47 -24.51 -36.42
N HIS A 874 9.32 -24.59 -35.73
CA HIS A 874 8.79 -25.83 -35.14
C HIS A 874 7.73 -26.51 -36.01
N ASN A 875 7.62 -26.12 -37.30
CA ASN A 875 6.64 -26.61 -38.27
C ASN A 875 5.20 -26.57 -37.76
N VAL A 876 4.85 -25.53 -36.99
CA VAL A 876 3.51 -25.38 -36.41
C VAL A 876 2.58 -24.71 -37.42
N GLN A 877 1.40 -25.29 -37.64
CA GLN A 877 0.33 -24.71 -38.44
C GLN A 877 -0.51 -23.79 -37.55
N PHE A 878 -0.71 -22.54 -37.96
CA PHE A 878 -1.50 -21.59 -37.19
C PHE A 878 -2.27 -20.67 -38.13
N TRP A 879 -3.44 -20.25 -37.68
CA TRP A 879 -4.20 -19.19 -38.33
C TRP A 879 -3.81 -17.84 -37.76
N THR A 880 -3.86 -16.80 -38.58
CA THR A 880 -3.51 -15.45 -38.13
C THR A 880 -4.61 -14.46 -38.40
N PHE A 881 -4.78 -13.55 -37.44
CA PHE A 881 -5.56 -12.34 -37.60
C PHE A 881 -4.66 -11.13 -37.44
N ASP A 882 -4.60 -10.29 -38.47
CA ASP A 882 -3.90 -9.02 -38.40
C ASP A 882 -4.75 -8.01 -37.62
N ILE A 883 -4.40 -7.79 -36.36
CA ILE A 883 -5.10 -6.85 -35.48
C ILE A 883 -4.96 -5.40 -35.93
N LEU A 884 -4.08 -5.09 -36.89
CA LEU A 884 -4.00 -3.76 -37.49
C LEU A 884 -5.12 -3.52 -38.51
N LEU A 885 -5.78 -4.57 -39.00
CA LEU A 885 -6.90 -4.45 -39.93
C LEU A 885 -8.24 -4.16 -39.22
N ASP A 886 -8.35 -4.46 -37.91
CA ASP A 886 -9.57 -4.28 -37.14
C ASP A 886 -9.27 -3.79 -35.72
N GLU A 887 -9.41 -2.48 -35.50
CA GLU A 887 -9.11 -1.82 -34.22
C GLU A 887 -10.13 -2.18 -33.12
N GLN A 888 -11.39 -2.50 -33.49
CA GLN A 888 -12.39 -2.98 -32.52
C GLN A 888 -11.99 -4.34 -31.97
N VAL A 889 -11.53 -5.25 -32.83
CA VAL A 889 -10.96 -6.52 -32.39
C VAL A 889 -9.70 -6.29 -31.55
N ARG A 890 -8.83 -5.35 -31.95
CA ARG A 890 -7.58 -5.07 -31.23
C ARG A 890 -7.79 -4.55 -29.81
N GLN A 891 -8.70 -3.61 -29.60
CA GLN A 891 -8.99 -3.08 -28.26
C GLN A 891 -9.88 -4.05 -27.47
N GLY A 892 -10.87 -4.65 -28.13
CA GLY A 892 -11.77 -5.63 -27.52
C GLY A 892 -11.05 -6.87 -27.00
N LEU A 893 -10.08 -7.43 -27.76
CA LEU A 893 -9.36 -8.63 -27.33
C LEU A 893 -8.51 -8.39 -26.09
N LYS A 894 -7.88 -7.21 -25.94
CA LYS A 894 -7.09 -6.87 -24.74
C LYS A 894 -7.94 -6.88 -23.47
N VAL A 895 -9.18 -6.38 -23.58
CA VAL A 895 -10.15 -6.34 -22.48
C VAL A 895 -10.76 -7.74 -22.26
N TYR A 896 -11.10 -8.44 -23.33
CA TYR A 896 -11.69 -9.79 -23.29
C TYR A 896 -10.74 -10.82 -22.68
N SER A 897 -9.43 -10.70 -22.94
CA SER A 897 -8.41 -11.64 -22.50
C SER A 897 -7.61 -11.19 -21.29
N ASP A 898 -7.89 -9.99 -20.77
CA ASP A 898 -7.10 -9.29 -19.73
C ASP A 898 -5.59 -9.32 -20.01
N TRP A 899 -5.19 -9.09 -21.27
CA TRP A 899 -3.78 -9.14 -21.69
C TRP A 899 -3.36 -7.87 -22.44
N PRO A 900 -2.35 -7.12 -21.94
CA PRO A 900 -2.09 -5.75 -22.40
C PRO A 900 -1.38 -5.66 -23.76
N THR A 901 -0.70 -6.72 -24.22
CA THR A 901 0.26 -6.69 -25.34
C THR A 901 -0.11 -7.64 -26.49
N TYR A 902 0.54 -7.45 -27.65
CA TYR A 902 0.46 -8.32 -28.82
C TYR A 902 1.88 -8.66 -29.30
N PRO A 903 2.13 -9.84 -29.88
CA PRO A 903 1.17 -10.86 -30.32
C PRO A 903 0.49 -11.62 -29.17
N GLN A 904 -0.71 -12.14 -29.40
CA GLN A 904 -1.42 -13.04 -28.49
C GLN A 904 -1.70 -14.37 -29.20
N LEU A 905 -1.27 -15.48 -28.61
CA LEU A 905 -1.45 -16.82 -29.15
C LEU A 905 -2.52 -17.57 -28.36
N TYR A 906 -3.47 -18.19 -29.06
CA TYR A 906 -4.54 -18.98 -28.48
C TYR A 906 -4.50 -20.42 -28.99
N LEU A 907 -4.62 -21.39 -28.08
CA LEU A 907 -4.74 -22.82 -28.40
C LEU A 907 -6.07 -23.33 -27.85
N ASP A 908 -6.89 -23.97 -28.69
CA ASP A 908 -8.19 -24.54 -28.32
C ASP A 908 -9.13 -23.53 -27.61
N GLY A 909 -8.99 -22.24 -27.97
CA GLY A 909 -9.79 -21.14 -27.43
C GLY A 909 -9.21 -20.46 -26.17
N GLU A 910 -8.14 -21.01 -25.60
CA GLU A 910 -7.48 -20.50 -24.39
C GLU A 910 -6.24 -19.67 -24.73
N LEU A 911 -6.02 -18.57 -23.99
CA LEU A 911 -4.86 -17.69 -24.19
C LEU A 911 -3.60 -18.36 -23.63
N LEU A 912 -2.61 -18.59 -24.49
CA LEU A 912 -1.26 -19.02 -24.10
C LEU A 912 -0.35 -17.84 -23.72
N GLY A 913 -0.66 -16.65 -24.22
CA GLY A 913 0.03 -15.40 -23.87
C GLY A 913 0.83 -14.78 -25.01
N GLY A 914 1.77 -13.92 -24.64
CA GLY A 914 2.66 -13.20 -25.57
C GLY A 914 3.88 -14.01 -26.01
N ILE A 915 4.71 -13.43 -26.88
CA ILE A 915 5.93 -14.09 -27.38
C ILE A 915 6.90 -14.50 -26.26
N ASP A 916 7.01 -13.73 -25.18
CA ASP A 916 7.96 -14.05 -24.10
C ASP A 916 7.55 -15.32 -23.36
N VAL A 917 6.24 -15.47 -23.10
CA VAL A 917 5.66 -16.69 -22.50
C VAL A 917 5.77 -17.86 -23.48
N VAL A 918 5.34 -17.66 -24.73
CA VAL A 918 5.38 -18.72 -25.75
C VAL A 918 6.82 -19.18 -26.03
N ARG A 919 7.82 -18.30 -25.91
CA ARG A 919 9.23 -18.67 -26.06
C ARG A 919 9.74 -19.54 -24.91
N GLU A 920 9.32 -19.28 -23.68
CA GLU A 920 9.63 -20.13 -22.54
C GLU A 920 8.95 -21.50 -22.68
N GLU A 921 7.65 -21.52 -22.99
CA GLU A 921 6.87 -22.75 -23.17
C GLU A 921 7.39 -23.64 -24.32
N MET A 922 7.89 -23.04 -25.40
CA MET A 922 8.48 -23.78 -26.53
C MET A 922 9.79 -24.53 -26.18
N LYS A 923 10.39 -24.29 -25.01
CA LYS A 923 11.54 -25.08 -24.53
C LYS A 923 11.11 -26.46 -24.02
N ASP A 924 9.85 -26.64 -23.62
CA ASP A 924 9.31 -27.93 -23.18
C ASP A 924 8.91 -28.79 -24.39
N PRO A 925 9.55 -29.96 -24.62
CA PRO A 925 9.19 -30.84 -25.73
C PRO A 925 7.73 -31.33 -25.65
N ALA A 926 7.16 -31.50 -24.46
CA ALA A 926 5.78 -31.94 -24.28
C ALA A 926 4.77 -30.88 -24.74
N PHE A 927 5.13 -29.61 -24.66
CA PHE A 927 4.32 -28.50 -25.18
C PHE A 927 4.36 -28.44 -26.71
N VAL A 928 5.55 -28.62 -27.30
CA VAL A 928 5.75 -28.59 -28.76
C VAL A 928 5.00 -29.71 -29.48
N GLU A 929 4.79 -30.87 -28.84
CA GLU A 929 3.99 -31.99 -29.36
C GLU A 929 2.47 -31.71 -29.40
N LYS A 930 1.96 -30.87 -28.49
CA LYS A 930 0.52 -30.53 -28.43
C LYS A 930 0.08 -29.61 -29.57
N LEU A 931 1.01 -28.87 -30.17
CA LEU A 931 0.75 -27.88 -31.21
C LEU A 931 0.48 -28.55 -32.58
N PRO A 932 -0.51 -28.06 -33.34
CA PRO A 932 -0.81 -28.58 -34.68
C PRO A 932 0.40 -28.43 -35.62
N LYS A 933 0.80 -29.51 -36.30
CA LYS A 933 1.93 -29.52 -37.24
C LYS A 933 1.46 -29.38 -38.69
N LEU A 934 2.28 -28.73 -39.51
CA LEU A 934 2.10 -28.71 -40.97
C LEU A 934 2.32 -30.14 -41.50
N VAL A 935 1.29 -30.73 -42.12
CA VAL A 935 1.35 -32.04 -42.79
C VAL A 935 2.12 -31.93 -44.10
#